data_AF-A0A1H1PMY7-F1
#
_entry.id   AF-A0A1H1PMY7-F1
#
_cell.length_a   1.000
_cell.length_b   1.000
_cell.length_c   1.000
_cell.angle_alpha   90.00
_cell.angle_beta   90.00
_cell.angle_gamma   90.00
#
_symmetry.space_group_name_H-M   'P 1'
#
loop_
_entity.id
_entity.type
_entity.pdbx_description
1 polymer ?
#
loop_
_entity_poly.entity_id
_entity_poly.type
_entity_poly.pdbx_seq_one_letter_code
_entity_poly.pdbx_strand_id
1 'polypeptide(L)'
;MRAPLAPLTSIKLKLGLLVGSSVLVAASLATLGAGSVPAWLSIPVTVLLALALTQLLASGMTSPLRQMTEATARMAAGDYGVRVRSTSLDEVGRLARAFDTMAGDLEGVDRQRRELVASVSHELRTPLTALVAVLENLDDGVTAPDPATIRTALGQAQRLGDLVSDLLDLSRVDAGVAPLERVDLPLAAVVEAAVAEAGTAARAASRSVVVDVRVAPGLTAYADPRRLHQLLANLLDNATRHSPRDGTVVVEATGGEAGGIVLEVSDQGPGIPAADRQRVFERFGTAAASTGAPGGTGGTGGTGLGLAIARWVTDLHGGRIEVADAADRPDGPGGPGGPGGPGGGALLRVELPGAVHPRPATPSADPSSAPSHARPVADRSPAMTTPTPPVTLPVGLPTRVPSSLTDDLFGSLWRDRALPGRPGVVLATAGVGLLAAALVPFAPVGIGATLVLLAAGLLVLRLAPPRRDGFRWACALLCTGFALVVTLRAAVWVGTLGLLAAAVLVTAALVDARTARGAALGALAWPLAGLRGLPWLGRSVRALAGAGQGLALARTAAVSVVAVLVFGLLLASADAVFGRWFGALVPEVGRGLTLRIFTGVAVAGIVLAAAYLALNPPTVEPHGPRAHRPVARRYEWLAPVLLVDAVLTAFLVAQAAAFFGGHDFVQRTTGLTYADYVHQGFAQLTLVTALTLLVVAVVARKAPVATASDRAWLRASTGALCLLTLVVVASALERMALYTDAYGLTRLRLVVLVFEVWLGLVVLGVLAAGVRLRGAWLPRTALLGGSALLLALALANPDAVVARTNLERWEATGKVDWGYLEGLSPDATPALVDAGPQAVACALPGPLDRQQDVAVGDDLDDPDAWSGWNLGRERAAQALLRAPSEQDVERCASRR
;
A
#
# COMPACT_ATOMS: atom_id res chain seq x y z
N MET A 1 -13.53 -16.35 -19.83
CA MET A 1 -14.59 -15.52 -20.45
C MET A 1 -13.96 -14.21 -20.89
N ARG A 2 -14.08 -13.82 -22.17
CA ARG A 2 -13.64 -12.49 -22.62
C ARG A 2 -14.47 -11.45 -21.87
N ALA A 3 -13.82 -10.48 -21.23
CA ALA A 3 -14.51 -9.46 -20.45
C ALA A 3 -15.49 -8.72 -21.37
N PRO A 4 -16.80 -8.65 -21.03
CA PRO A 4 -17.82 -8.04 -21.90
C PRO A 4 -17.57 -6.55 -22.18
N LEU A 5 -16.72 -5.91 -21.36
CA LEU A 5 -16.34 -4.50 -21.46
C LEU A 5 -14.99 -4.27 -22.15
N ALA A 6 -14.36 -5.31 -22.71
CA ALA A 6 -13.07 -5.21 -23.40
C ALA A 6 -13.00 -4.13 -24.52
N PRO A 7 -14.04 -3.88 -25.33
CA PRO A 7 -13.93 -2.87 -26.40
C PRO A 7 -13.99 -1.42 -25.93
N LEU A 8 -14.27 -1.15 -24.65
CA LEU A 8 -14.40 0.23 -24.14
C LEU A 8 -13.02 0.85 -23.86
N THR A 9 -12.81 2.05 -24.38
CA THR A 9 -11.53 2.80 -24.35
C THR A 9 -11.38 3.75 -23.15
N SER A 10 -12.40 3.87 -22.30
CA SER A 10 -12.32 4.67 -21.06
C SER A 10 -12.82 3.92 -19.83
N ILE A 11 -12.03 3.96 -18.77
CA ILE A 11 -12.33 3.39 -17.46
C ILE A 11 -13.55 4.07 -16.82
N LYS A 12 -13.73 5.38 -17.02
CA LYS A 12 -14.89 6.13 -16.53
C LYS A 12 -16.17 5.62 -17.14
N LEU A 13 -16.14 5.28 -18.44
CA LEU A 13 -17.29 4.71 -19.15
C LEU A 13 -17.60 3.28 -18.65
N LYS A 14 -16.58 2.45 -18.39
CA LYS A 14 -16.74 1.13 -17.77
C LYS A 14 -17.38 1.23 -16.39
N LEU A 15 -16.92 2.16 -15.55
CA LEU A 15 -17.48 2.41 -14.22
C LEU A 15 -18.92 2.94 -14.30
N GLY A 16 -19.19 3.86 -15.23
CA GLY A 16 -20.53 4.37 -15.48
C GLY A 16 -21.51 3.29 -15.94
N LEU A 17 -21.08 2.42 -16.85
CA LEU A 17 -21.90 1.30 -17.33
C LEU A 17 -22.11 0.23 -16.25
N LEU A 18 -21.10 -0.02 -15.41
CA LEU A 18 -21.20 -0.87 -14.22
C LEU A 18 -22.27 -0.35 -13.26
N VAL A 19 -22.16 0.91 -12.85
CA VAL A 19 -23.11 1.55 -11.94
C VAL A 19 -24.49 1.59 -12.57
N GLY A 20 -24.59 2.01 -13.83
CA GLY A 20 -25.84 2.08 -14.58
C GLY A 20 -26.53 0.72 -14.71
N SER A 21 -25.80 -0.33 -15.09
CA SER A 21 -26.35 -1.69 -15.21
C SER A 21 -26.75 -2.28 -13.86
N SER A 22 -25.96 -2.08 -12.80
CA SER A 22 -26.32 -2.50 -11.44
C SER A 22 -27.57 -1.79 -10.94
N VAL A 23 -27.71 -0.48 -11.18
CA VAL A 23 -28.91 0.30 -10.83
C VAL A 23 -30.11 -0.16 -11.66
N LEU A 24 -29.93 -0.39 -12.97
CA LEU A 24 -31.00 -0.86 -13.85
C LEU A 24 -31.50 -2.26 -13.45
N VAL A 25 -30.58 -3.18 -13.14
CA VAL A 25 -30.91 -4.53 -12.65
C VAL A 25 -31.61 -4.46 -11.30
N ALA A 26 -31.12 -3.64 -10.37
CA ALA A 26 -31.74 -3.45 -9.07
C ALA A 26 -33.16 -2.84 -9.19
N ALA A 27 -33.33 -1.83 -10.05
CA ALA A 27 -34.63 -1.22 -10.33
C ALA A 27 -35.59 -2.19 -11.03
N SER A 28 -35.10 -2.99 -11.97
CA SER A 28 -35.88 -4.03 -12.67
C SER A 28 -36.34 -5.13 -11.71
N LEU A 29 -35.46 -5.59 -10.82
CA LEU A 29 -35.80 -6.58 -9.80
C LEU A 29 -36.76 -6.01 -8.74
N ALA A 30 -36.59 -4.74 -8.36
CA ALA A 30 -37.50 -4.07 -7.44
C ALA A 30 -38.90 -3.89 -8.03
N THR A 31 -39.01 -3.56 -9.33
CA THR A 31 -40.29 -3.41 -10.03
C THR A 31 -40.96 -4.74 -10.32
N LEU A 32 -40.20 -5.78 -10.71
CA LEU A 32 -40.72 -7.14 -10.93
C LEU A 32 -41.12 -7.84 -9.61
N GLY A 33 -40.38 -7.62 -8.54
CA GLY A 33 -40.64 -8.20 -7.22
C GLY A 33 -41.82 -7.57 -6.48
N ALA A 34 -42.25 -6.36 -6.85
CA ALA A 34 -43.29 -5.60 -6.16
C ALA A 34 -44.70 -6.24 -6.22
N GLY A 35 -44.93 -7.25 -7.08
CA GLY A 35 -46.25 -7.88 -7.26
C GLY A 35 -46.39 -9.34 -6.80
N SER A 36 -45.30 -10.09 -6.65
CA SER A 36 -45.36 -11.57 -6.57
C SER A 36 -44.43 -12.23 -5.54
N VAL A 37 -43.42 -11.52 -5.03
CA VAL A 37 -42.42 -12.08 -4.08
C VAL A 37 -42.35 -11.20 -2.82
N PRO A 38 -42.35 -11.80 -1.60
CA PRO A 38 -42.20 -11.02 -0.37
C PRO A 38 -40.91 -10.20 -0.34
N ALA A 39 -40.98 -8.93 0.09
CA ALA A 39 -39.86 -7.99 0.11
C ALA A 39 -38.62 -8.48 0.90
N TRP A 40 -38.83 -9.31 1.92
CA TRP A 40 -37.73 -9.90 2.71
C TRP A 40 -36.88 -10.92 1.93
N LEU A 41 -37.40 -11.46 0.82
CA LEU A 41 -36.70 -12.37 -0.09
C LEU A 41 -36.12 -11.63 -1.29
N SER A 42 -36.82 -10.62 -1.82
CA SER A 42 -36.36 -9.87 -2.99
C SER A 42 -35.16 -8.95 -2.69
N ILE A 43 -35.11 -8.32 -1.52
CA ILE A 43 -33.99 -7.44 -1.13
C ILE A 43 -32.65 -8.19 -1.08
N PRO A 44 -32.49 -9.30 -0.31
CA PRO A 44 -31.21 -9.99 -0.25
C PRO A 44 -30.82 -10.60 -1.60
N VAL A 45 -31.76 -11.11 -2.39
CA VAL A 45 -31.48 -11.63 -3.74
C VAL A 45 -31.02 -10.52 -4.68
N THR A 46 -31.66 -9.35 -4.65
CA THR A 46 -31.28 -8.19 -5.46
C THR A 46 -29.90 -7.67 -5.07
N VAL A 47 -29.64 -7.56 -3.76
CA VAL A 47 -28.34 -7.17 -3.23
C VAL A 47 -27.27 -8.18 -3.63
N LEU A 48 -27.53 -9.49 -3.48
CA LEU A 48 -26.58 -10.55 -3.81
C LEU A 48 -26.29 -10.61 -5.31
N LEU A 49 -27.30 -10.42 -6.16
CA LEU A 49 -27.14 -10.39 -7.62
C LEU A 49 -26.41 -9.12 -8.08
N ALA A 50 -26.73 -7.97 -7.49
CA ALA A 50 -26.02 -6.72 -7.75
C ALA A 50 -24.55 -6.81 -7.31
N LEU A 51 -24.28 -7.40 -6.14
CA LEU A 51 -22.92 -7.68 -5.66
C LEU A 51 -22.19 -8.66 -6.58
N ALA A 52 -22.84 -9.76 -6.99
CA ALA A 52 -22.23 -10.74 -7.89
C ALA A 52 -21.91 -10.12 -9.25
N LEU A 53 -22.83 -9.35 -9.83
CA LEU A 53 -22.61 -8.63 -11.09
C LEU A 53 -21.49 -7.60 -10.96
N THR A 54 -21.47 -6.86 -9.84
CA THR A 54 -20.43 -5.86 -9.54
C THR A 54 -19.07 -6.53 -9.39
N GLN A 55 -18.97 -7.62 -8.64
CA GLN A 55 -17.72 -8.38 -8.44
C GLN A 55 -17.21 -9.00 -9.74
N LEU A 56 -18.10 -9.60 -10.54
CA LEU A 56 -17.75 -10.16 -11.85
C LEU A 56 -17.15 -9.09 -12.77
N LEU A 57 -17.77 -7.92 -12.84
CA LEU A 57 -17.30 -6.82 -13.71
C LEU A 57 -16.08 -6.10 -13.13
N ALA A 58 -16.01 -5.88 -11.81
CA ALA A 58 -14.89 -5.23 -11.15
C ALA A 58 -13.61 -6.07 -11.17
N SER A 59 -13.73 -7.40 -11.07
CA SER A 59 -12.58 -8.31 -11.12
C SER A 59 -11.78 -8.19 -12.43
N GLY A 60 -12.45 -7.88 -13.54
CA GLY A 60 -11.81 -7.63 -14.83
C GLY A 60 -11.05 -6.30 -14.91
N MET A 61 -11.42 -5.32 -14.08
CA MET A 61 -10.80 -3.98 -14.05
C MET A 61 -9.64 -3.88 -13.06
N THR A 62 -9.72 -4.59 -11.93
CA THR A 62 -8.72 -4.53 -10.85
C THR A 62 -7.59 -5.53 -11.01
N SER A 63 -7.79 -6.63 -11.75
CA SER A 63 -6.75 -7.64 -11.98
C SER A 63 -5.46 -7.07 -12.61
N PRO A 64 -5.50 -6.22 -13.65
CA PRO A 64 -4.28 -5.65 -14.23
C PRO A 64 -3.49 -4.79 -13.24
N LEU A 65 -4.19 -4.04 -12.38
CA LEU A 65 -3.54 -3.21 -11.34
C LEU A 65 -2.83 -4.09 -10.29
N ARG A 66 -3.47 -5.18 -9.86
CA ARG A 66 -2.83 -6.12 -8.93
C ARG A 66 -1.59 -6.78 -9.55
N GLN A 67 -1.66 -7.16 -10.83
CA GLN A 67 -0.52 -7.71 -11.57
C GLN A 67 0.62 -6.69 -11.68
N MET A 68 0.31 -5.41 -11.90
CA MET A 68 1.32 -4.34 -11.87
C MET A 68 1.96 -4.20 -10.49
N THR A 69 1.18 -4.19 -9.41
CA THR A 69 1.74 -4.10 -8.05
C THR A 69 2.70 -5.25 -7.75
N GLU A 70 2.33 -6.47 -8.13
CA GLU A 70 3.18 -7.65 -7.98
C GLU A 70 4.43 -7.58 -8.87
N ALA A 71 4.30 -7.12 -10.12
CA ALA A 71 5.40 -6.90 -11.04
C ALA A 71 6.38 -5.84 -10.50
N THR A 72 5.88 -4.72 -9.96
CA THR A 72 6.71 -3.68 -9.34
C THR A 72 7.45 -4.22 -8.11
N ALA A 73 6.81 -5.04 -7.27
CA ALA A 73 7.46 -5.65 -6.12
C ALA A 73 8.60 -6.61 -6.55
N ARG A 74 8.42 -7.35 -7.64
CA ARG A 74 9.47 -8.19 -8.24
C ARG A 74 10.60 -7.36 -8.86
N MET A 75 10.28 -6.25 -9.53
CA MET A 75 11.28 -5.33 -10.05
C MET A 75 12.11 -4.68 -8.94
N ALA A 76 11.48 -4.37 -7.79
CA ALA A 76 12.19 -3.88 -6.60
C ALA A 76 13.16 -4.92 -6.03
N ALA A 77 12.89 -6.21 -6.25
CA ALA A 77 13.80 -7.31 -5.93
C ALA A 77 14.84 -7.61 -7.03
N GLY A 78 14.88 -6.82 -8.12
CA GLY A 78 15.88 -6.92 -9.20
C GLY A 78 15.47 -7.77 -10.41
N ASP A 79 14.22 -8.24 -10.50
CA ASP A 79 13.71 -8.98 -11.66
C ASP A 79 13.03 -8.02 -12.65
N TYR A 80 13.76 -7.57 -13.67
CA TYR A 80 13.28 -6.62 -14.70
C TYR A 80 12.59 -7.29 -15.90
N GLY A 81 12.60 -8.63 -15.97
CA GLY A 81 11.99 -9.40 -17.06
C GLY A 81 10.46 -9.54 -16.96
N VAL A 82 9.85 -9.01 -15.90
CA VAL A 82 8.40 -9.11 -15.70
C VAL A 82 7.67 -8.26 -16.74
N ARG A 83 6.56 -8.79 -17.26
CA ARG A 83 5.67 -8.10 -18.21
C ARG A 83 4.23 -8.21 -17.76
N VAL A 84 3.46 -7.14 -17.94
CA VAL A 84 2.04 -7.06 -17.57
C VAL A 84 1.18 -7.35 -18.79
N ARG A 85 0.64 -8.57 -18.89
CA ARG A 85 -0.25 -8.96 -20.01
C ARG A 85 -1.63 -8.29 -19.89
N SER A 86 -1.74 -7.03 -20.33
CA SER A 86 -3.03 -6.33 -20.43
C SER A 86 -3.56 -6.37 -21.86
N THR A 87 -4.80 -6.87 -22.02
CA THR A 87 -5.57 -6.77 -23.28
C THR A 87 -6.51 -5.57 -23.30
N SER A 88 -6.41 -4.69 -22.30
CA SER A 88 -7.31 -3.55 -22.15
C SER A 88 -6.94 -2.40 -23.09
N LEU A 89 -7.94 -1.75 -23.68
CA LEU A 89 -7.78 -0.58 -24.54
C LEU A 89 -8.00 0.76 -23.82
N ASP A 90 -8.19 0.72 -22.50
CA ASP A 90 -8.44 1.89 -21.66
C ASP A 90 -7.15 2.51 -21.09
N GLU A 91 -7.29 3.47 -20.19
CA GLU A 91 -6.20 4.16 -19.50
C GLU A 91 -5.30 3.18 -18.73
N VAL A 92 -5.86 2.08 -18.20
CA VAL A 92 -5.09 1.02 -17.53
C VAL A 92 -4.27 0.22 -18.55
N GLY A 93 -4.80 -0.02 -19.75
CA GLY A 93 -4.04 -0.58 -20.86
C GLY A 93 -2.91 0.32 -21.35
N ARG A 94 -3.10 1.65 -21.32
CA ARG A 94 -2.03 2.62 -21.60
C ARG A 94 -0.94 2.57 -20.52
N LEU A 95 -1.34 2.51 -19.26
CA LEU A 95 -0.41 2.36 -18.14
C LEU A 95 0.38 1.05 -18.22
N ALA A 96 -0.26 -0.05 -18.64
CA ALA A 96 0.42 -1.35 -18.84
C ALA A 96 1.52 -1.27 -19.89
N ARG A 97 1.23 -0.61 -21.02
CA ARG A 97 2.24 -0.38 -22.06
C ARG A 97 3.38 0.51 -21.58
N ALA A 98 3.08 1.60 -20.88
CA ALA A 98 4.12 2.47 -20.31
C ALA A 98 5.00 1.72 -19.30
N PHE A 99 4.38 0.85 -18.48
CA PHE A 99 5.10 -0.02 -17.55
C PHE A 99 6.01 -1.02 -18.28
N ASP A 100 5.51 -1.71 -19.30
CA ASP A 100 6.31 -2.67 -20.08
C ASP A 100 7.47 -1.98 -20.82
N THR A 101 7.28 -0.74 -21.32
CA THR A 101 8.36 0.08 -21.88
C THR A 101 9.43 0.39 -20.84
N MET A 102 9.04 0.93 -19.67
CA MET A 102 9.97 1.21 -18.57
C MET A 102 10.73 -0.04 -18.12
N ALA A 103 10.03 -1.19 -18.02
CA ALA A 103 10.66 -2.45 -17.64
C ALA A 103 11.66 -2.95 -18.71
N GLY A 104 11.37 -2.72 -20.00
CA GLY A 104 12.30 -2.95 -21.10
C GLY A 104 13.55 -2.07 -21.03
N ASP A 105 13.37 -0.77 -20.77
CA ASP A 105 14.49 0.18 -20.64
C ASP A 105 15.40 -0.20 -19.47
N LEU A 106 14.81 -0.55 -18.33
CA LEU A 106 15.55 -0.94 -17.12
C LEU A 106 16.30 -2.27 -17.28
N GLU A 107 15.70 -3.24 -17.96
CA GLU A 107 16.36 -4.49 -18.35
C GLU A 107 17.53 -4.24 -19.31
N GLY A 108 17.39 -3.28 -20.22
CA GLY A 108 18.47 -2.83 -21.11
C GLY A 108 19.65 -2.25 -20.35
N VAL A 109 19.38 -1.33 -19.42
CA VAL A 109 20.41 -0.70 -18.55
C VAL A 109 21.12 -1.75 -17.70
N ASP A 110 20.40 -2.68 -17.09
CA ASP A 110 20.99 -3.72 -16.26
C ASP A 110 21.89 -4.67 -17.08
N ARG A 111 21.47 -5.01 -18.31
CA ARG A 111 22.29 -5.80 -19.23
C ARG A 111 23.57 -5.08 -19.62
N GLN A 112 23.48 -3.81 -20.01
CA GLN A 112 24.63 -2.98 -20.36
C GLN A 112 25.61 -2.85 -19.19
N ARG A 113 25.10 -2.69 -17.96
CA ARG A 113 25.92 -2.68 -16.74
C ARG A 113 26.69 -3.99 -16.56
N ARG A 114 26.04 -5.14 -16.73
CA ARG A 114 26.68 -6.47 -16.59
C ARG A 114 27.73 -6.70 -17.67
N GLU A 115 27.43 -6.34 -18.92
CA GLU A 115 28.37 -6.43 -20.04
C GLU A 115 29.60 -5.54 -19.81
N LEU A 116 29.41 -4.31 -19.30
CA LEU A 116 30.51 -3.42 -18.93
C LEU A 116 31.39 -4.05 -17.85
N VAL A 117 30.81 -4.56 -16.76
CA VAL A 117 31.58 -5.20 -15.67
C VAL A 117 32.36 -6.41 -16.19
N ALA A 118 31.75 -7.23 -17.04
CA ALA A 118 32.40 -8.39 -17.63
C ALA A 118 33.56 -8.00 -18.55
N SER A 119 33.36 -7.02 -19.43
CA SER A 119 34.38 -6.52 -20.37
C SER A 119 35.56 -5.88 -19.64
N VAL A 120 35.29 -5.00 -18.68
CA VAL A 120 36.31 -4.34 -17.85
C VAL A 120 37.16 -5.38 -17.11
N SER A 121 36.52 -6.38 -16.53
CA SER A 121 37.21 -7.46 -15.81
C SER A 121 38.13 -8.25 -16.74
N HIS A 122 37.75 -8.44 -18.01
CA HIS A 122 38.54 -9.17 -19.00
C HIS A 122 39.75 -8.36 -19.48
N GLU A 123 39.54 -7.08 -19.80
CA GLU A 123 40.60 -6.17 -20.28
C GLU A 123 41.64 -5.84 -19.21
N LEU A 124 41.25 -5.81 -17.92
CA LEU A 124 42.20 -5.64 -16.81
C LEU A 124 42.99 -6.91 -16.50
N ARG A 125 42.35 -8.09 -16.59
CA ARG A 125 42.99 -9.37 -16.22
C ARG A 125 44.15 -9.72 -17.12
N THR A 126 44.05 -9.47 -18.42
CA THR A 126 45.08 -9.84 -19.41
C THR A 126 46.43 -9.17 -19.17
N PRO A 127 46.54 -7.82 -19.11
CA PRO A 127 47.81 -7.14 -18.81
C PRO A 127 48.30 -7.42 -17.39
N LEU A 128 47.40 -7.57 -16.42
CA LEU A 128 47.77 -7.93 -15.04
C LEU A 128 48.42 -9.32 -14.98
N THR A 129 47.83 -10.31 -15.66
CA THR A 129 48.39 -11.68 -15.73
C THR A 129 49.74 -11.69 -16.42
N ALA A 130 49.90 -10.90 -17.49
CA ALA A 130 51.18 -10.77 -18.18
C ALA A 130 52.25 -10.09 -17.30
N LEU A 131 51.88 -9.05 -16.56
CA LEU A 131 52.77 -8.37 -15.62
C LEU A 131 53.20 -9.32 -14.48
N VAL A 132 52.25 -10.04 -13.89
CA VAL A 132 52.52 -11.04 -12.85
C VAL A 132 53.45 -12.14 -13.40
N ALA A 133 53.18 -12.68 -14.58
CA ALA A 133 54.03 -13.71 -15.18
C ALA A 133 55.47 -13.23 -15.45
N VAL A 134 55.66 -11.96 -15.87
CA VAL A 134 57.00 -11.39 -16.04
C VAL A 134 57.71 -11.24 -14.69
N LEU A 135 56.99 -10.81 -13.65
CA LEU A 135 57.55 -10.63 -12.31
C LEU A 135 57.86 -11.97 -11.62
N GLU A 136 57.00 -12.98 -11.75
CA GLU A 136 57.22 -14.35 -11.25
C GLU A 136 58.45 -14.99 -11.91
N ASN A 137 58.61 -14.85 -13.23
CA ASN A 137 59.80 -15.37 -13.93
C ASN A 137 61.11 -14.70 -13.48
N LEU A 138 61.05 -13.45 -13.03
CA LEU A 138 62.19 -12.73 -12.45
C LEU A 138 62.49 -13.22 -11.03
N ASP A 139 61.46 -13.49 -10.22
CA ASP A 139 61.58 -13.98 -8.84
C ASP A 139 62.10 -15.42 -8.78
N ASP A 140 61.56 -16.29 -9.64
CA ASP A 140 61.96 -17.70 -9.78
C ASP A 140 63.36 -17.87 -10.43
N GLY A 141 63.98 -16.78 -10.89
CA GLY A 141 65.29 -16.79 -11.55
C GLY A 141 65.30 -17.42 -12.95
N VAL A 142 64.12 -17.67 -13.53
CA VAL A 142 63.95 -18.19 -14.91
C VAL A 142 64.40 -17.16 -15.94
N THR A 143 64.17 -15.88 -15.67
CA THR A 143 64.63 -14.75 -16.51
C THR A 143 65.57 -13.85 -15.72
N ALA A 144 66.69 -13.42 -16.33
CA ALA A 144 67.59 -12.49 -15.68
C ALA A 144 66.95 -11.09 -15.59
N PRO A 145 67.15 -10.33 -14.49
CA PRO A 145 66.68 -8.96 -14.33
C PRO A 145 67.50 -8.00 -15.20
N ASP A 146 67.30 -8.09 -16.51
CA ASP A 146 67.93 -7.23 -17.49
C ASP A 146 67.09 -5.97 -17.78
N PRO A 147 67.69 -4.90 -18.34
CA PRO A 147 66.96 -3.67 -18.64
C PRO A 147 65.81 -3.86 -19.65
N ALA A 148 65.83 -4.91 -20.47
CA ALA A 148 64.76 -5.19 -21.43
C ALA A 148 63.51 -5.74 -20.74
N THR A 149 63.67 -6.66 -19.79
CA THR A 149 62.57 -7.28 -19.03
C THR A 149 61.91 -6.27 -18.09
N ILE A 150 62.70 -5.42 -17.43
CA ILE A 150 62.17 -4.32 -16.58
C ILE A 150 61.36 -3.32 -17.43
N ARG A 151 61.83 -2.96 -18.63
CA ARG A 151 61.07 -2.10 -19.55
C ARG A 151 59.78 -2.75 -20.03
N THR A 152 59.77 -4.08 -20.18
CA THR A 152 58.56 -4.84 -20.55
C THR A 152 57.53 -4.80 -19.42
N ALA A 153 57.94 -5.06 -18.17
CA ALA A 153 57.08 -4.94 -16.99
C ALA A 153 56.54 -3.51 -16.81
N LEU A 154 57.42 -2.49 -16.96
CA LEU A 154 57.02 -1.09 -16.91
C LEU A 154 56.01 -0.73 -18.00
N GLY A 155 56.20 -1.21 -19.23
CA GLY A 155 55.26 -1.02 -20.33
C GLY A 155 53.89 -1.66 -20.06
N GLN A 156 53.84 -2.84 -19.42
CA GLN A 156 52.57 -3.45 -19.00
C GLN A 156 51.88 -2.64 -17.88
N ALA A 157 52.64 -2.13 -16.91
CA ALA A 157 52.11 -1.31 -15.82
C ALA A 157 51.57 0.05 -16.31
N GLN A 158 52.28 0.70 -17.22
CA GLN A 158 51.83 1.95 -17.87
C GLN A 158 50.54 1.72 -18.65
N ARG A 159 50.48 0.66 -19.44
CA ARG A 159 49.27 0.30 -20.19
C ARG A 159 48.06 0.02 -19.31
N LEU A 160 48.27 -0.60 -18.14
CA LEU A 160 47.22 -0.78 -17.13
C LEU A 160 46.77 0.58 -16.55
N GLY A 161 47.71 1.48 -16.28
CA GLY A 161 47.43 2.84 -15.83
C GLY A 161 46.58 3.64 -16.82
N ASP A 162 46.92 3.58 -18.11
CA ASP A 162 46.18 4.24 -19.19
C ASP A 162 44.75 3.68 -19.28
N LEU A 163 44.58 2.36 -19.22
CA LEU A 163 43.25 1.71 -19.25
C LEU A 163 42.37 2.14 -18.07
N VAL A 164 42.96 2.29 -16.87
CA VAL A 164 42.23 2.75 -15.68
C VAL A 164 41.83 4.22 -15.81
N SER A 165 42.71 5.08 -16.34
CA SER A 165 42.38 6.48 -16.62
C SER A 165 41.23 6.60 -17.63
N ASP A 166 41.28 5.85 -18.74
CA ASP A 166 40.22 5.83 -19.76
C ASP A 166 38.88 5.40 -19.14
N LEU A 167 38.91 4.41 -18.23
CA LEU A 167 37.71 3.91 -17.54
C LEU A 167 37.14 4.92 -16.54
N LEU A 168 38.00 5.66 -15.83
CA LEU A 168 37.59 6.72 -14.92
C LEU A 168 37.00 7.92 -15.68
N ASP A 169 37.57 8.27 -16.82
CA ASP A 169 37.01 9.28 -17.71
C ASP A 169 35.62 8.85 -18.19
N LEU A 170 35.46 7.59 -18.62
CA LEU A 170 34.17 7.00 -19.00
C LEU A 170 33.16 6.95 -17.84
N SER A 171 33.59 6.68 -16.60
CA SER A 171 32.69 6.71 -15.44
C SER A 171 32.18 8.12 -15.13
N ARG A 172 33.00 9.15 -15.36
CA ARG A 172 32.59 10.56 -15.20
C ARG A 172 31.59 10.98 -16.28
N VAL A 173 31.70 10.39 -17.48
CA VAL A 173 30.73 10.52 -18.57
C VAL A 173 29.34 10.02 -18.17
N ASP A 174 29.24 8.78 -17.71
CA ASP A 174 27.94 8.13 -17.41
C ASP A 174 27.19 8.81 -16.26
N ALA A 175 27.92 9.51 -15.37
CA ALA A 175 27.32 10.25 -14.27
C ALA A 175 26.72 11.61 -14.68
N GLY A 176 27.02 12.13 -15.88
CA GLY A 176 26.55 13.44 -16.35
C GLY A 176 27.12 14.64 -15.57
N VAL A 177 28.22 14.45 -14.83
CA VAL A 177 28.73 15.42 -13.82
C VAL A 177 29.82 16.35 -14.36
N ALA A 178 30.11 16.37 -15.66
CA ALA A 178 31.14 17.27 -16.21
C ALA A 178 30.52 18.54 -16.82
N PRO A 179 30.44 19.68 -16.10
CA PRO A 179 30.13 20.96 -16.73
C PRO A 179 31.22 21.29 -17.75
N LEU A 180 30.83 21.64 -18.98
CA LEU A 180 31.74 22.12 -20.02
C LEU A 180 32.05 23.59 -19.79
N GLU A 181 33.34 23.93 -19.76
CA GLU A 181 33.80 25.32 -19.75
C GLU A 181 34.04 25.77 -21.20
N ARG A 182 32.96 26.15 -21.90
CA ARG A 182 33.03 26.54 -23.31
C ARG A 182 33.50 27.98 -23.44
N VAL A 183 34.59 28.18 -24.19
CA VAL A 183 35.16 29.49 -24.51
C VAL A 183 35.42 29.60 -26.00
N ASP A 184 35.40 30.82 -26.53
CA ASP A 184 35.87 31.08 -27.89
C ASP A 184 37.39 30.92 -27.93
N LEU A 185 37.87 29.95 -28.70
CA LEU A 185 39.28 29.63 -28.78
C LEU A 185 39.76 29.53 -30.24
N PRO A 186 40.98 30.00 -30.55
CA PRO A 186 41.54 29.88 -31.90
C PRO A 186 41.87 28.41 -32.18
N LEU A 187 41.22 27.80 -33.17
CA LEU A 187 41.33 26.37 -33.42
C LEU A 187 42.75 25.94 -33.82
N ALA A 188 43.46 26.80 -34.57
CA ALA A 188 44.84 26.55 -34.98
C ALA A 188 45.76 26.22 -33.80
N ALA A 189 45.64 26.95 -32.68
CA ALA A 189 46.48 26.74 -31.51
C ALA A 189 46.25 25.37 -30.84
N VAL A 190 45.00 24.90 -30.83
CA VAL A 190 44.68 23.58 -30.24
C VAL A 190 45.11 22.44 -31.15
N VAL A 191 44.93 22.59 -32.46
CA VAL A 191 45.42 21.59 -33.44
C VAL A 191 46.94 21.49 -33.40
N GLU A 192 47.65 22.62 -33.38
CA GLU A 192 49.12 22.63 -33.25
C GLU A 192 49.60 21.96 -31.96
N ALA A 193 48.94 22.24 -30.82
CA ALA A 193 49.27 21.61 -29.55
C ALA A 193 49.07 20.09 -29.58
N ALA A 194 47.95 19.61 -30.12
CA ALA A 194 47.66 18.18 -30.25
C ALA A 194 48.63 17.47 -31.21
N VAL A 195 49.01 18.12 -32.32
CA VAL A 195 49.98 17.57 -33.29
C VAL A 195 51.39 17.54 -32.71
N ALA A 196 51.80 18.53 -31.92
CA ALA A 196 53.09 18.53 -31.23
C ALA A 196 53.19 17.38 -30.21
N GLU A 197 52.09 17.11 -29.48
CA GLU A 197 52.00 15.97 -28.56
C GLU A 197 52.06 14.63 -29.31
N ALA A 198 51.23 14.45 -30.34
CA ALA A 198 51.21 13.24 -31.15
C ALA A 198 52.56 12.96 -31.83
N GLY A 199 53.24 14.00 -32.34
CA GLY A 199 54.57 13.88 -32.91
C GLY A 199 55.65 13.46 -31.89
N THR A 200 55.50 13.87 -30.63
CA THR A 200 56.40 13.46 -29.54
C THR A 200 56.17 12.00 -29.16
N ALA A 201 54.91 11.58 -29.04
CA ALA A 201 54.52 10.19 -28.79
C ALA A 201 54.95 9.25 -29.93
N ALA A 202 54.78 9.65 -31.19
CA ALA A 202 55.20 8.87 -32.35
C ALA A 202 56.72 8.65 -32.39
N ARG A 203 57.53 9.67 -32.10
CA ARG A 203 58.99 9.55 -32.00
C ARG A 203 59.42 8.64 -30.85
N ALA A 204 58.77 8.74 -29.70
CA ALA A 204 59.01 7.83 -28.56
C ALA A 204 58.67 6.37 -28.90
N ALA A 205 57.65 6.15 -29.72
CA ALA A 205 57.24 4.84 -30.21
C ALA A 205 58.02 4.35 -31.46
N SER A 206 59.07 5.06 -31.90
CA SER A 206 59.84 4.75 -33.13
C SER A 206 58.99 4.65 -34.40
N ARG A 207 57.93 5.46 -34.50
CA ARG A 207 57.06 5.57 -35.67
C ARG A 207 57.44 6.84 -36.46
N SER A 208 57.74 6.69 -37.75
CA SER A 208 57.90 7.82 -38.67
C SER A 208 56.58 8.06 -39.39
N VAL A 209 55.81 9.05 -38.94
CA VAL A 209 54.57 9.50 -39.61
C VAL A 209 54.66 11.01 -39.74
N VAL A 210 54.36 11.53 -40.93
CA VAL A 210 54.31 12.99 -41.20
C VAL A 210 52.88 13.46 -40.96
N VAL A 211 52.69 14.52 -40.18
CA VAL A 211 51.37 15.13 -39.96
C VAL A 211 51.31 16.45 -40.74
N ASP A 212 50.44 16.51 -41.75
CA ASP A 212 50.14 17.73 -42.52
C ASP A 212 48.92 18.43 -41.92
N VAL A 213 49.03 19.72 -41.60
CA VAL A 213 48.00 20.49 -40.88
C VAL A 213 47.50 21.62 -41.77
N ARG A 214 46.19 21.62 -42.06
CA ARG A 214 45.51 22.60 -42.89
C ARG A 214 44.33 23.20 -42.13
N VAL A 215 44.56 24.33 -41.47
CA VAL A 215 43.51 25.05 -40.73
C VAL A 215 43.19 26.36 -41.43
N ALA A 216 41.92 26.61 -41.72
CA ALA A 216 41.49 27.88 -42.31
C ALA A 216 41.88 29.08 -41.40
N PRO A 217 42.47 30.16 -41.96
CA PRO A 217 42.95 31.28 -41.15
C PRO A 217 41.81 32.00 -40.44
N GLY A 218 41.97 32.26 -39.14
CA GLY A 218 40.99 32.99 -38.31
C GLY A 218 39.83 32.16 -37.77
N LEU A 219 39.86 30.83 -37.89
CA LEU A 219 38.79 29.96 -37.40
C LEU A 219 38.77 29.87 -35.86
N THR A 220 37.64 30.22 -35.25
CA THR A 220 37.40 30.12 -33.80
C THR A 220 36.36 29.04 -33.50
N ALA A 221 36.61 28.22 -32.48
CA ALA A 221 35.68 27.20 -32.01
C ALA A 221 35.10 27.62 -30.65
N TYR A 222 33.80 27.42 -30.44
CA TYR A 222 33.17 27.59 -29.13
C TYR A 222 33.13 26.25 -28.40
N ALA A 223 34.21 25.92 -27.69
CA ALA A 223 34.42 24.59 -27.12
C ALA A 223 35.18 24.63 -25.79
N ASP A 224 35.19 23.51 -25.08
CA ASP A 224 36.08 23.32 -23.93
C ASP A 224 37.51 22.99 -24.43
N PRO A 225 38.53 23.81 -24.10
CA PRO A 225 39.88 23.63 -24.62
C PRO A 225 40.48 22.27 -24.27
N ARG A 226 40.24 21.75 -23.07
CA ARG A 226 40.84 20.50 -22.59
C ARG A 226 40.18 19.31 -23.27
N ARG A 227 38.86 19.36 -23.44
CA ARG A 227 38.10 18.30 -24.11
C ARG A 227 38.34 18.27 -25.60
N LEU A 228 38.41 19.43 -26.25
CA LEU A 228 38.72 19.51 -27.68
C LEU A 228 40.14 18.99 -27.98
N HIS A 229 41.11 19.29 -27.11
CA HIS A 229 42.44 18.70 -27.18
C HIS A 229 42.41 17.17 -27.02
N GLN A 230 41.64 16.66 -26.06
CA GLN A 230 41.44 15.22 -25.85
C GLN A 230 40.80 14.52 -27.07
N LEU A 231 39.84 15.16 -27.74
CA LEU A 231 39.26 14.69 -29.00
C LEU A 231 40.34 14.53 -30.07
N LEU A 232 41.11 15.58 -30.33
CA LEU A 232 42.18 15.60 -31.33
C LEU A 232 43.28 14.58 -31.03
N ALA A 233 43.70 14.46 -29.77
CA ALA A 233 44.70 13.49 -29.34
C ALA A 233 44.25 12.05 -29.62
N ASN A 234 42.99 11.72 -29.33
CA ASN A 234 42.44 10.39 -29.61
C ASN A 234 42.34 10.07 -31.10
N LEU A 235 41.95 11.06 -31.93
CA LEU A 235 41.89 10.90 -33.38
C LEU A 235 43.30 10.73 -33.99
N LEU A 236 44.27 11.51 -33.51
CA LEU A 236 45.66 11.46 -33.96
C LEU A 236 46.39 10.18 -33.51
N ASP A 237 46.18 9.69 -32.28
CA ASP A 237 46.74 8.39 -31.86
C ASP A 237 46.19 7.27 -32.75
N ASN A 238 44.88 7.30 -33.05
CA ASN A 238 44.28 6.32 -33.92
C ASN A 238 44.85 6.37 -35.35
N ALA A 239 44.95 7.57 -35.94
CA ALA A 239 45.46 7.78 -37.30
C ALA A 239 46.95 7.40 -37.43
N THR A 240 47.78 7.77 -36.46
CA THR A 240 49.22 7.45 -36.45
C THR A 240 49.49 5.97 -36.18
N ARG A 241 48.63 5.29 -35.41
CA ARG A 241 48.75 3.85 -35.13
C ARG A 241 48.45 2.96 -36.33
N HIS A 242 47.50 3.36 -37.17
CA HIS A 242 47.04 2.57 -38.32
C HIS A 242 47.67 2.99 -39.65
N SER A 243 48.42 4.10 -39.67
CA SER A 243 49.19 4.52 -40.85
C SER A 243 50.42 3.63 -41.08
N PRO A 244 50.80 3.37 -42.35
CA PRO A 244 52.05 2.70 -42.69
C PRO A 244 53.27 3.54 -42.28
N ARG A 245 54.46 2.90 -42.21
CA ARG A 245 55.73 3.61 -41.97
C ARG A 245 55.97 4.66 -43.07
N ASP A 246 56.38 5.85 -42.66
CA ASP A 246 56.54 7.05 -43.49
C ASP A 246 55.23 7.55 -44.13
N GLY A 247 54.08 7.09 -43.62
CA GLY A 247 52.76 7.55 -44.04
C GLY A 247 52.48 9.00 -43.64
N THR A 248 51.54 9.64 -44.34
CA THR A 248 51.08 11.00 -44.05
C THR A 248 49.68 10.98 -43.42
N VAL A 249 49.53 11.61 -42.26
CA VAL A 249 48.23 11.90 -41.63
C VAL A 249 47.89 13.37 -41.93
N VAL A 250 46.70 13.63 -42.45
CA VAL A 250 46.25 14.99 -42.79
C VAL A 250 45.18 15.41 -41.78
N VAL A 251 45.37 16.57 -41.15
CA VAL A 251 44.37 17.22 -40.30
C VAL A 251 43.88 18.48 -41.01
N GLU A 252 42.61 18.51 -41.39
CA GLU A 252 41.97 19.63 -42.07
C GLU A 252 40.86 20.22 -41.20
N ALA A 253 40.78 21.55 -41.11
CA ALA A 253 39.72 22.22 -40.37
C ALA A 253 39.15 23.42 -41.13
N THR A 254 37.83 23.40 -41.34
CA THR A 254 37.08 24.39 -42.11
C THR A 254 35.87 24.92 -41.33
N GLY A 255 35.31 26.06 -41.76
CA GLY A 255 34.08 26.60 -41.18
C GLY A 255 32.85 25.83 -41.64
N GLY A 256 31.99 25.45 -40.69
CA GLY A 256 30.71 24.79 -40.94
C GLY A 256 29.53 25.76 -40.97
N GLU A 257 28.33 25.21 -41.15
CA GLU A 257 27.08 26.00 -41.14
C GLU A 257 26.85 26.69 -39.78
N ALA A 258 26.19 27.86 -39.80
CA ALA A 258 25.80 28.62 -38.61
C ALA A 258 26.95 28.94 -37.61
N GLY A 259 28.18 29.10 -38.10
CA GLY A 259 29.35 29.38 -37.25
C GLY A 259 29.91 28.16 -36.54
N GLY A 260 29.56 26.94 -36.97
CA GLY A 260 30.19 25.70 -36.55
C GLY A 260 31.56 25.47 -37.19
N ILE A 261 32.22 24.37 -36.84
CA ILE A 261 33.49 23.93 -37.43
C ILE A 261 33.39 22.47 -37.91
N VAL A 262 34.09 22.16 -39.00
CA VAL A 262 34.28 20.80 -39.49
C VAL A 262 35.76 20.46 -39.40
N LEU A 263 36.08 19.40 -38.67
CA LEU A 263 37.42 18.88 -38.44
C LEU A 263 37.52 17.49 -39.07
N GLU A 264 38.49 17.29 -39.95
CA GLU A 264 38.74 16.04 -40.65
C GLU A 264 40.16 15.53 -40.35
N VAL A 265 40.26 14.25 -40.00
CA VAL A 265 41.53 13.55 -39.82
C VAL A 265 41.58 12.37 -40.77
N SER A 266 42.50 12.40 -41.74
CA SER A 266 42.70 11.34 -42.73
C SER A 266 44.02 10.61 -42.47
N ASP A 267 43.99 9.27 -42.52
CA ASP A 267 45.18 8.43 -42.52
C ASP A 267 45.40 7.70 -43.87
N GLN A 268 46.51 6.98 -43.99
CA GLN A 268 46.86 6.13 -45.15
C GLN A 268 46.83 4.63 -44.81
N GLY A 269 46.10 4.24 -43.76
CA GLY A 269 45.96 2.87 -43.28
C GLY A 269 45.03 2.00 -44.14
N PRO A 270 44.63 0.82 -43.62
CA PRO A 270 43.76 -0.14 -44.35
C PRO A 270 42.28 0.25 -44.37
N GLY A 271 41.88 1.29 -43.62
CA GLY A 271 40.51 1.80 -43.61
C GLY A 271 39.58 1.01 -42.71
N ILE A 272 38.34 1.50 -42.55
CA ILE A 272 37.32 0.86 -41.71
C ILE A 272 36.22 0.27 -42.60
N PRO A 273 35.97 -1.06 -42.52
CA PRO A 273 34.90 -1.72 -43.27
C PRO A 273 33.54 -1.09 -42.99
N ALA A 274 32.68 -1.00 -44.01
CA ALA A 274 31.36 -0.37 -43.89
C ALA A 274 30.50 -0.97 -42.75
N ALA A 275 30.62 -2.28 -42.51
CA ALA A 275 29.90 -2.97 -41.43
C ALA A 275 30.33 -2.55 -40.02
N ASP A 276 31.56 -2.04 -39.86
CA ASP A 276 32.15 -1.70 -38.56
C ASP A 276 32.18 -0.18 -38.29
N ARG A 277 31.84 0.67 -39.28
CA ARG A 277 31.90 2.16 -39.16
C ARG A 277 31.09 2.76 -38.00
N GLN A 278 29.97 2.14 -37.62
CA GLN A 278 29.19 2.58 -36.46
C GLN A 278 29.71 1.98 -35.15
N ARG A 279 30.27 0.76 -35.21
CA ARG A 279 30.72 -0.01 -34.05
C ARG A 279 32.08 0.44 -33.52
N VAL A 280 32.94 1.03 -34.36
CA VAL A 280 34.25 1.56 -33.92
C VAL A 280 34.13 2.68 -32.88
N PHE A 281 32.95 3.32 -32.78
CA PHE A 281 32.67 4.31 -31.74
C PHE A 281 31.98 3.73 -30.49
N GLU A 282 31.71 2.42 -30.47
CA GLU A 282 31.21 1.71 -29.28
C GLU A 282 32.37 1.39 -28.32
N ARG A 283 32.05 1.20 -27.03
CA ARG A 283 33.04 0.87 -26.00
C ARG A 283 33.72 -0.46 -26.35
N PHE A 284 35.05 -0.48 -26.38
CA PHE A 284 35.86 -1.65 -26.74
C PHE A 284 35.64 -2.13 -28.19
N GLY A 285 35.03 -1.31 -29.05
CA GLY A 285 34.79 -1.62 -30.45
C GLY A 285 36.10 -1.67 -31.25
N THR A 286 36.55 -2.87 -31.60
CA THR A 286 37.68 -3.08 -32.52
C THR A 286 37.21 -3.71 -33.84
N ALA A 287 37.76 -3.25 -34.96
CA ALA A 287 37.45 -3.77 -36.30
C ALA A 287 37.79 -5.27 -36.47
N ALA A 288 38.64 -5.85 -35.60
CA ALA A 288 39.03 -7.26 -35.64
C ALA A 288 37.98 -8.22 -35.05
N ALA A 289 36.95 -7.73 -34.34
CA ALA A 289 35.96 -8.58 -33.69
C ALA A 289 34.93 -9.20 -34.67
N SER A 290 34.95 -8.83 -35.96
CA SER A 290 33.99 -9.26 -36.99
C SER A 290 34.38 -10.55 -37.73
N THR A 291 35.57 -11.10 -37.51
CA THR A 291 35.96 -12.42 -38.04
C THR A 291 36.28 -13.37 -36.89
N GLY A 292 35.37 -14.31 -36.61
CA GLY A 292 35.53 -15.39 -35.61
C GLY A 292 36.62 -16.41 -35.95
N ALA A 293 37.81 -15.95 -36.33
CA ALA A 293 38.98 -16.77 -36.56
C ALA A 293 39.84 -16.83 -35.27
N PRO A 294 40.02 -18.00 -34.64
CA PRO A 294 40.98 -18.15 -33.57
C PRO A 294 42.39 -18.22 -34.17
N GLY A 295 43.30 -17.34 -33.73
CA GLY A 295 44.74 -17.58 -33.89
C GLY A 295 45.55 -16.65 -34.82
N GLY A 296 45.23 -15.35 -34.91
CA GLY A 296 46.10 -14.38 -35.59
C GLY A 296 47.02 -13.62 -34.63
N THR A 297 48.22 -14.14 -34.34
CA THR A 297 49.28 -13.39 -33.65
C THR A 297 49.94 -12.39 -34.60
N GLY A 298 49.70 -11.09 -34.38
CA GLY A 298 50.41 -9.99 -35.05
C GLY A 298 49.77 -8.65 -34.68
N GLY A 299 50.46 -7.85 -33.87
CA GLY A 299 49.85 -6.81 -33.03
C GLY A 299 49.75 -5.40 -33.59
N THR A 300 48.81 -4.65 -33.00
CA THR A 300 48.80 -3.18 -32.76
C THR A 300 47.69 -2.83 -31.76
N GLY A 301 47.75 -3.37 -30.53
CA GLY A 301 46.68 -3.30 -29.54
C GLY A 301 46.39 -1.90 -28.97
N GLY A 302 45.23 -1.33 -29.32
CA GLY A 302 44.60 -0.21 -28.62
C GLY A 302 43.47 -0.69 -27.70
N THR A 303 43.04 0.13 -26.74
CA THR A 303 42.02 -0.20 -25.71
C THR A 303 40.59 -0.21 -26.25
N GLY A 304 40.38 0.25 -27.50
CA GLY A 304 39.05 0.41 -28.10
C GLY A 304 38.18 1.48 -27.40
N LEU A 305 38.76 2.30 -26.52
CA LEU A 305 38.07 3.36 -25.79
C LEU A 305 38.27 4.74 -26.43
N GLY A 306 39.39 4.99 -27.12
CA GLY A 306 39.75 6.31 -27.66
C GLY A 306 38.71 6.91 -28.63
N LEU A 307 38.20 6.12 -29.58
CA LEU A 307 37.15 6.60 -30.51
C LEU A 307 35.77 6.75 -29.83
N ALA A 308 35.48 5.97 -28.78
CA ALA A 308 34.29 6.16 -27.97
C ALA A 308 34.37 7.47 -27.14
N ILE A 309 35.56 7.81 -26.63
CA ILE A 309 35.82 9.10 -25.97
C ILE A 309 35.70 10.25 -26.98
N ALA A 310 36.23 10.10 -28.19
CA ALA A 310 36.09 11.08 -29.26
C ALA A 310 34.62 11.36 -29.60
N ARG A 311 33.80 10.31 -29.74
CA ARG A 311 32.36 10.44 -29.94
C ARG A 311 31.68 11.15 -28.78
N TRP A 312 32.01 10.78 -27.54
CA TRP A 312 31.45 11.44 -26.38
C TRP A 312 31.78 12.93 -26.30
N VAL A 313 33.05 13.32 -26.50
CA VAL A 313 33.46 14.73 -26.50
C VAL A 313 32.67 15.49 -27.57
N THR A 314 32.49 14.87 -28.75
CA THR A 314 31.73 15.45 -29.85
C THR A 314 30.25 15.64 -29.48
N ASP A 315 29.61 14.61 -28.93
CA ASP A 315 28.22 14.65 -28.47
C ASP A 315 28.00 15.70 -27.36
N LEU A 316 28.96 15.85 -26.43
CA LEU A 316 28.95 16.87 -25.37
C LEU A 316 28.96 18.30 -25.91
N HIS A 317 29.60 18.51 -27.06
CA HIS A 317 29.61 19.80 -27.75
C HIS A 317 28.39 19.97 -28.68
N GLY A 318 27.47 19.00 -28.72
CA GLY A 318 26.31 19.01 -29.61
C GLY A 318 26.67 18.74 -31.07
N GLY A 319 27.84 18.15 -31.31
CA GLY A 319 28.37 17.85 -32.63
C GLY A 319 28.05 16.44 -33.13
N ARG A 320 28.66 16.07 -34.26
CA ARG A 320 28.53 14.76 -34.89
C ARG A 320 29.91 14.24 -35.32
N ILE A 321 30.21 12.97 -35.07
CA ILE A 321 31.42 12.28 -35.56
C ILE A 321 31.02 11.13 -36.48
N GLU A 322 31.74 10.94 -37.58
CA GLU A 322 31.54 9.82 -38.50
C GLU A 322 32.81 9.39 -39.23
N VAL A 323 32.77 8.19 -39.83
CA VAL A 323 33.75 7.74 -40.81
C VAL A 323 33.23 8.10 -42.20
N ALA A 324 33.83 9.12 -42.82
CA ALA A 324 33.43 9.59 -44.14
C ALA A 324 33.98 8.69 -45.27
N ASP A 325 33.29 8.69 -46.41
CA ASP A 325 33.69 7.89 -47.57
C ASP A 325 34.91 8.50 -48.28
N ALA A 326 35.79 7.64 -48.81
CA ALA A 326 37.00 8.08 -49.52
C ALA A 326 36.71 8.91 -50.79
N ALA A 327 35.45 8.95 -51.26
CA ALA A 327 34.98 9.76 -52.38
C ALA A 327 34.75 11.25 -52.03
N ASP A 328 34.73 11.60 -50.74
CA ASP A 328 34.51 12.98 -50.23
C ASP A 328 35.81 13.78 -50.08
N ARG A 329 36.93 13.30 -50.66
CA ARG A 329 38.25 13.96 -50.55
C ARG A 329 38.24 15.32 -51.29
N PRO A 330 38.61 16.45 -50.64
CA PRO A 330 38.81 17.71 -51.34
C PRO A 330 40.05 17.62 -52.25
N ASP A 331 39.91 18.02 -53.51
CA ASP A 331 40.88 17.82 -54.61
C ASP A 331 42.31 18.37 -54.39
N GLY A 332 43.28 17.67 -54.99
CA GLY A 332 44.60 18.17 -55.43
C GLY A 332 45.18 17.25 -56.53
N PRO A 333 45.91 17.77 -57.53
CA PRO A 333 45.65 17.59 -58.96
C PRO A 333 46.08 16.23 -59.55
N GLY A 334 45.40 15.84 -60.63
CA GLY A 334 45.64 14.61 -61.37
C GLY A 334 47.06 14.45 -61.90
N GLY A 335 47.60 13.23 -61.75
CA GLY A 335 48.74 12.70 -62.48
C GLY A 335 48.41 11.26 -62.92
N PRO A 336 48.67 10.87 -64.18
CA PRO A 336 48.30 9.55 -64.69
C PRO A 336 49.38 8.50 -64.38
N GLY A 337 48.96 7.30 -64.00
CA GLY A 337 49.70 6.05 -64.29
C GLY A 337 50.32 5.31 -63.10
N GLY A 338 49.67 4.22 -62.68
CA GLY A 338 50.25 3.14 -61.89
C GLY A 338 49.17 2.12 -61.46
N PRO A 339 49.25 0.82 -61.79
CA PRO A 339 48.18 -0.12 -61.49
C PRO A 339 48.30 -0.70 -60.07
N GLY A 340 47.29 -0.53 -59.21
CA GLY A 340 47.13 -1.34 -58.00
C GLY A 340 46.40 -0.68 -56.82
N GLY A 341 45.16 -1.15 -56.55
CA GLY A 341 44.49 -1.09 -55.23
C GLY A 341 43.58 0.13 -54.96
N PRO A 342 42.35 -0.06 -54.44
CA PRO A 342 41.52 1.06 -53.98
C PRO A 342 42.20 1.76 -52.79
N GLY A 343 42.30 3.09 -52.85
CA GLY A 343 42.94 3.91 -51.81
C GLY A 343 42.29 3.71 -50.44
N GLY A 344 43.02 3.05 -49.54
CA GLY A 344 42.44 2.38 -48.37
C GLY A 344 42.38 3.17 -47.05
N GLY A 345 42.83 4.43 -46.96
CA GLY A 345 42.88 5.16 -45.67
C GLY A 345 41.52 5.47 -45.04
N ALA A 346 41.45 5.62 -43.70
CA ALA A 346 40.23 6.09 -43.03
C ALA A 346 40.18 7.63 -42.95
N LEU A 347 38.97 8.18 -43.11
CA LEU A 347 38.68 9.60 -42.94
C LEU A 347 37.67 9.76 -41.80
N LEU A 348 38.08 10.41 -40.71
CA LEU A 348 37.21 10.72 -39.57
C LEU A 348 36.79 12.19 -39.65
N ARG A 349 35.49 12.45 -39.77
CA ARG A 349 34.89 13.78 -39.83
C ARG A 349 34.18 14.09 -38.51
N VAL A 350 34.49 15.24 -37.93
CA VAL A 350 33.86 15.79 -36.71
C VAL A 350 33.26 17.15 -37.04
N GLU A 351 31.96 17.31 -36.80
CA GLU A 351 31.24 18.56 -36.95
C GLU A 351 30.87 19.09 -35.56
N LEU A 352 31.23 20.32 -35.21
CA LEU A 352 30.82 20.98 -33.97
C LEU A 352 29.96 22.22 -34.28
N PRO A 353 28.82 22.42 -33.59
CA PRO A 353 27.92 23.55 -33.85
C PRO A 353 28.48 24.89 -33.36
N GLY A 354 28.06 25.97 -34.01
CA GLY A 354 28.32 27.34 -33.56
C GLY A 354 27.47 27.75 -32.36
N ALA A 355 27.83 28.84 -31.67
CA ALA A 355 27.11 29.33 -30.50
C ALA A 355 25.64 29.69 -30.81
N VAL A 356 24.69 28.93 -30.26
CA VAL A 356 23.24 29.25 -30.33
C VAL A 356 22.84 30.04 -29.09
N HIS A 357 22.50 31.32 -29.25
CA HIS A 357 21.82 32.09 -28.21
C HIS A 357 20.31 31.83 -28.26
N PRO A 358 19.69 31.22 -27.22
CA PRO A 358 18.23 31.09 -27.16
C PRO A 358 17.60 32.45 -26.81
N ARG A 359 16.82 33.03 -27.73
CA ARG A 359 15.87 34.12 -27.42
C ARG A 359 14.60 33.52 -26.80
N PRO A 360 14.03 34.12 -25.75
CA PRO A 360 12.74 33.70 -25.21
C PRO A 360 11.60 34.06 -26.16
N ALA A 361 10.80 33.06 -26.54
CA ALA A 361 9.57 33.23 -27.30
C ALA A 361 8.44 33.74 -26.38
N THR A 362 7.78 34.82 -26.80
CA THR A 362 6.57 35.39 -26.20
C THR A 362 5.33 34.60 -26.67
N PRO A 363 4.33 34.33 -25.83
CA PRO A 363 3.11 33.66 -26.28
C PRO A 363 2.15 34.65 -26.94
N SER A 364 1.79 34.37 -28.19
CA SER A 364 0.75 35.06 -28.96
C SER A 364 -0.64 34.58 -28.54
N ALA A 365 -1.47 35.53 -28.12
CA ALA A 365 -2.92 35.40 -28.05
C ALA A 365 -3.52 35.70 -29.43
N ASP A 366 -4.65 35.06 -29.76
CA ASP A 366 -5.69 35.69 -30.58
C ASP A 366 -7.08 35.07 -30.29
N PRO A 367 -8.18 35.79 -30.59
CA PRO A 367 -9.46 35.66 -29.92
C PRO A 367 -10.61 35.09 -30.77
N SER A 368 -11.78 34.99 -30.13
CA SER A 368 -13.14 35.11 -30.69
C SER A 368 -13.72 33.93 -31.50
N SER A 369 -14.79 33.32 -30.97
CA SER A 369 -16.15 33.58 -31.48
C SER A 369 -17.21 32.75 -30.75
N ALA A 370 -18.18 33.45 -30.16
CA ALA A 370 -19.54 32.96 -30.02
C ALA A 370 -20.36 33.47 -31.24
N PRO A 371 -21.57 32.95 -31.45
CA PRO A 371 -22.69 33.87 -31.36
C PRO A 371 -23.86 33.37 -30.52
N SER A 372 -24.49 34.38 -29.93
CA SER A 372 -25.73 34.42 -29.18
C SER A 372 -26.96 34.17 -30.06
N HIS A 373 -27.98 33.52 -29.50
CA HIS A 373 -29.37 33.85 -29.81
C HIS A 373 -30.12 34.14 -28.51
N ALA A 374 -30.62 35.38 -28.42
CA ALA A 374 -31.66 35.81 -27.51
C ALA A 374 -32.84 36.31 -28.35
N ARG A 375 -34.09 35.99 -27.95
CA ARG A 375 -35.07 36.98 -27.44
C ARG A 375 -36.51 36.42 -27.31
N PRO A 376 -37.40 37.12 -26.57
CA PRO A 376 -38.51 36.56 -25.79
C PRO A 376 -39.89 36.88 -26.37
N VAL A 377 -40.95 36.30 -25.79
CA VAL A 377 -42.31 36.88 -25.79
C VAL A 377 -42.96 36.64 -24.42
N ALA A 378 -43.66 37.67 -23.96
CA ALA A 378 -44.23 37.84 -22.64
C ALA A 378 -45.71 37.41 -22.55
N ASP A 379 -46.11 37.17 -21.30
CA ASP A 379 -47.35 37.59 -20.64
C ASP A 379 -48.70 36.91 -20.95
N ARG A 380 -49.30 36.35 -19.87
CA ARG A 380 -50.69 36.61 -19.41
C ARG A 380 -51.08 35.67 -18.26
N SER A 381 -51.33 36.23 -17.08
CA SER A 381 -52.27 35.74 -16.05
C SER A 381 -53.51 36.66 -16.05
N PRO A 382 -54.58 36.44 -15.27
CA PRO A 382 -55.26 35.22 -14.80
C PRO A 382 -56.79 35.27 -15.13
N ALA A 383 -57.55 34.20 -14.86
CA ALA A 383 -59.02 34.31 -14.77
C ALA A 383 -59.60 33.43 -13.66
N MET A 384 -60.45 34.07 -12.85
CA MET A 384 -61.26 33.54 -11.76
C MET A 384 -62.25 32.47 -12.21
N THR A 385 -62.48 31.46 -11.37
CA THR A 385 -63.82 30.88 -11.17
C THR A 385 -64.01 30.46 -9.70
N THR A 386 -65.21 30.77 -9.22
CA THR A 386 -65.77 30.74 -7.86
C THR A 386 -66.06 29.34 -7.30
N PRO A 387 -66.31 29.22 -5.97
CA PRO A 387 -66.41 27.94 -5.27
C PRO A 387 -67.83 27.36 -5.27
N THR A 388 -67.95 26.02 -5.23
CA THR A 388 -69.23 25.28 -5.08
C THR A 388 -69.20 24.49 -3.75
N PRO A 389 -70.29 24.42 -2.97
CA PRO A 389 -70.29 23.92 -1.58
C PRO A 389 -70.40 22.39 -1.48
N PRO A 390 -70.23 21.79 -0.28
CA PRO A 390 -69.80 20.40 -0.14
C PRO A 390 -70.97 19.42 -0.14
N VAL A 391 -70.77 18.29 -0.82
CA VAL A 391 -71.62 17.10 -0.69
C VAL A 391 -71.05 16.23 0.44
N THR A 392 -71.85 16.06 1.49
CA THR A 392 -71.66 15.10 2.57
C THR A 392 -71.99 13.68 2.10
N LEU A 393 -71.05 12.76 2.28
CA LEU A 393 -71.29 11.31 2.20
C LEU A 393 -70.66 10.61 3.42
N PRO A 394 -71.20 9.45 3.84
CA PRO A 394 -71.29 9.05 5.24
C PRO A 394 -70.01 8.43 5.80
N VAL A 395 -69.94 8.51 7.13
CA VAL A 395 -68.95 7.93 8.03
C VAL A 395 -68.83 6.41 7.88
N GLY A 396 -67.58 5.91 7.89
CA GLY A 396 -67.27 4.68 8.62
C GLY A 396 -66.75 3.47 7.84
N LEU A 397 -65.60 3.59 7.18
CA LEU A 397 -64.64 2.47 7.06
C LEU A 397 -63.35 2.93 7.74
N PRO A 398 -62.67 2.10 8.56
CA PRO A 398 -61.42 2.51 9.17
C PRO A 398 -60.45 2.86 8.05
N THR A 399 -60.16 4.16 7.90
CA THR A 399 -59.09 4.64 7.04
C THR A 399 -57.83 3.95 7.51
N ARG A 400 -57.36 2.94 6.77
CA ARG A 400 -55.98 2.47 6.89
C ARG A 400 -55.13 3.71 6.66
N VAL A 401 -54.53 4.21 7.73
CA VAL A 401 -53.46 5.21 7.62
C VAL A 401 -52.49 4.64 6.59
N PRO A 402 -52.11 5.37 5.53
CA PRO A 402 -51.16 4.85 4.55
C PRO A 402 -49.90 4.42 5.33
N SER A 403 -49.59 3.12 5.28
CA SER A 403 -48.39 2.59 5.91
C SER A 403 -47.20 3.28 5.25
N SER A 404 -46.26 3.77 6.06
CA SER A 404 -44.98 4.22 5.51
C SER A 404 -44.25 3.01 4.90
N LEU A 405 -43.43 3.21 3.86
CA LEU A 405 -42.56 2.16 3.31
C LEU A 405 -41.79 1.40 4.41
N THR A 406 -41.41 2.11 5.48
CA THR A 406 -40.75 1.52 6.66
C THR A 406 -41.67 0.67 7.54
N ASP A 407 -42.97 0.97 7.64
CA ASP A 407 -43.91 0.15 8.41
C ASP A 407 -44.20 -1.18 7.72
N ASP A 408 -44.24 -1.21 6.38
CA ASP A 408 -44.41 -2.45 5.60
C ASP A 408 -43.17 -3.35 5.68
N LEU A 409 -41.97 -2.75 5.73
CA LEU A 409 -40.69 -3.48 5.84
C LEU A 409 -40.41 -3.99 7.27
N PHE A 410 -40.76 -3.23 8.31
CA PHE A 410 -40.37 -3.52 9.69
C PHE A 410 -41.53 -3.90 10.63
N GLY A 411 -42.79 -3.78 10.22
CA GLY A 411 -43.97 -3.85 11.11
C GLY A 411 -44.16 -5.15 11.90
N SER A 412 -43.60 -6.28 11.44
CA SER A 412 -43.64 -7.56 12.17
C SER A 412 -42.57 -7.69 13.25
N LEU A 413 -41.46 -6.95 13.14
CA LEU A 413 -40.25 -7.09 13.97
C LEU A 413 -40.00 -5.85 14.85
N TRP A 414 -40.40 -4.66 14.36
CA TRP A 414 -40.19 -3.36 14.98
C TRP A 414 -41.34 -2.39 14.66
N ARG A 415 -42.44 -2.52 15.42
CA ARG A 415 -43.62 -1.63 15.32
C ARG A 415 -43.28 -0.20 15.72
N ASP A 416 -43.80 0.79 14.99
CA ASP A 416 -43.73 2.19 15.41
C ASP A 416 -44.65 2.37 16.61
N ARG A 417 -44.13 2.90 17.72
CA ARG A 417 -44.95 3.29 18.86
C ARG A 417 -45.53 4.70 18.71
N ALA A 418 -45.40 5.31 17.53
CA ALA A 418 -45.83 6.67 17.22
C ALA A 418 -45.30 7.70 18.24
N LEU A 419 -44.05 7.54 18.69
CA LEU A 419 -43.43 8.40 19.70
C LEU A 419 -43.61 9.90 19.40
N PRO A 420 -44.00 10.74 20.38
CA PRO A 420 -44.07 12.17 20.17
C PRO A 420 -42.70 12.76 19.83
N GLY A 421 -42.68 13.86 19.09
CA GLY A 421 -41.44 14.57 18.78
C GLY A 421 -40.76 15.07 20.06
N ARG A 422 -39.48 14.74 20.25
CA ARG A 422 -38.70 15.17 21.42
C ARG A 422 -37.53 16.06 20.98
N PRO A 423 -37.76 17.37 20.79
CA PRO A 423 -36.74 18.28 20.27
C PRO A 423 -35.48 18.33 21.16
N GLY A 424 -35.64 18.21 22.48
CA GLY A 424 -34.51 18.16 23.41
C GLY A 424 -33.55 17.00 23.18
N VAL A 425 -34.02 15.86 22.64
CA VAL A 425 -33.13 14.73 22.29
C VAL A 425 -32.31 15.07 21.06
N VAL A 426 -32.92 15.66 20.04
CA VAL A 426 -32.22 16.09 18.82
C VAL A 426 -31.16 17.15 19.13
N LEU A 427 -31.49 18.12 19.99
CA LEU A 427 -30.52 19.12 20.47
C LEU A 427 -29.39 18.49 21.28
N ALA A 428 -29.68 17.54 22.18
CA ALA A 428 -28.64 16.85 22.93
C ALA A 428 -27.70 16.03 22.02
N THR A 429 -28.24 15.34 21.02
CA THR A 429 -27.43 14.60 20.03
C THR A 429 -26.60 15.54 19.15
N ALA A 430 -27.14 16.71 18.80
CA ALA A 430 -26.39 17.76 18.10
C ALA A 430 -25.28 18.32 18.99
N GLY A 431 -25.52 18.48 20.30
CA GLY A 431 -24.50 18.87 21.28
C GLY A 431 -23.34 17.86 21.37
N VAL A 432 -23.62 16.56 21.38
CA VAL A 432 -22.59 15.51 21.30
C VAL A 432 -21.84 15.55 19.96
N GLY A 433 -22.55 15.82 18.86
CA GLY A 433 -21.92 16.04 17.56
C GLY A 433 -21.01 17.27 17.53
N LEU A 434 -21.41 18.39 18.12
CA LEU A 434 -20.57 19.59 18.25
C LEU A 434 -19.33 19.33 19.11
N LEU A 435 -19.49 18.58 20.21
CA LEU A 435 -18.36 18.13 21.03
C LEU A 435 -17.39 17.28 20.21
N ALA A 436 -17.90 16.36 19.38
CA ALA A 436 -17.07 15.55 18.49
C ALA A 436 -16.39 16.38 17.40
N ALA A 437 -17.09 17.36 16.81
CA ALA A 437 -16.54 18.29 15.84
C ALA A 437 -15.39 19.12 16.42
N ALA A 438 -15.45 19.44 17.71
CA ALA A 438 -14.41 20.19 18.40
C ALA A 438 -13.20 19.34 18.80
N LEU A 439 -13.42 18.10 19.27
CA LEU A 439 -12.40 17.34 20.00
C LEU A 439 -11.76 16.14 19.26
N VAL A 440 -12.27 15.73 18.10
CA VAL A 440 -11.82 14.50 17.40
C VAL A 440 -10.98 14.78 16.15
N PRO A 441 -11.35 15.75 15.28
CA PRO A 441 -10.59 16.03 14.06
C PRO A 441 -9.19 16.56 14.35
N PHE A 442 -8.21 16.16 13.53
CA PHE A 442 -6.80 16.60 13.58
C PHE A 442 -6.01 16.17 14.83
N ALA A 443 -6.70 15.80 15.91
CA ALA A 443 -6.06 15.20 17.07
C ALA A 443 -5.90 13.67 16.90
N PRO A 444 -4.77 13.08 17.34
CA PRO A 444 -4.68 11.64 17.46
C PRO A 444 -5.72 11.14 18.46
N VAL A 445 -6.14 9.88 18.32
CA VAL A 445 -7.15 9.29 19.19
C VAL A 445 -6.67 9.30 20.65
N GLY A 446 -7.42 9.98 21.52
CA GLY A 446 -7.03 10.28 22.91
C GLY A 446 -8.20 10.67 23.81
N ILE A 447 -7.98 11.59 24.75
CA ILE A 447 -8.98 12.03 25.74
C ILE A 447 -10.23 12.65 25.12
N GLY A 448 -10.09 13.38 24.00
CA GLY A 448 -11.22 13.96 23.26
C GLY A 448 -12.22 12.92 22.78
N ALA A 449 -11.73 11.82 22.21
CA ALA A 449 -12.56 10.70 21.78
C ALA A 449 -13.30 10.04 22.96
N THR A 450 -12.64 9.88 24.11
CA THR A 450 -13.26 9.34 25.32
C THR A 450 -14.37 10.22 25.86
N LEU A 451 -14.16 11.54 25.91
CA LEU A 451 -15.20 12.49 26.33
C LEU A 451 -16.45 12.40 25.44
N VAL A 452 -16.27 12.29 24.12
CA VAL A 452 -17.36 12.11 23.16
C VAL A 452 -18.10 10.79 23.39
N LEU A 453 -17.38 9.69 23.58
CA LEU A 453 -17.96 8.37 23.85
C LEU A 453 -18.74 8.34 25.17
N LEU A 454 -18.22 8.97 26.22
CA LEU A 454 -18.91 9.07 27.52
C LEU A 454 -20.15 9.95 27.44
N ALA A 455 -20.09 11.09 26.73
CA ALA A 455 -21.24 11.96 26.51
C ALA A 455 -22.35 11.24 25.72
N ALA A 456 -21.99 10.53 24.65
CA ALA A 456 -22.90 9.69 23.87
C ALA A 456 -23.52 8.58 24.74
N GLY A 457 -22.69 7.85 25.48
CA GLY A 457 -23.12 6.76 26.37
C GLY A 457 -24.06 7.24 27.47
N LEU A 458 -23.76 8.37 28.11
CA LEU A 458 -24.59 8.98 29.16
C LEU A 458 -25.95 9.42 28.60
N LEU A 459 -25.99 10.02 27.41
CA LEU A 459 -27.23 10.41 26.75
C LEU A 459 -28.11 9.18 26.48
N VAL A 460 -27.54 8.13 25.88
CA VAL A 460 -28.25 6.86 25.63
C VAL A 460 -28.72 6.22 26.94
N LEU A 461 -27.91 6.25 27.99
CA LEU A 461 -28.26 5.71 29.30
C LEU A 461 -29.46 6.44 29.92
N ARG A 462 -29.51 7.77 29.82
CA ARG A 462 -30.61 8.61 30.33
C ARG A 462 -31.92 8.44 29.55
N LEU A 463 -31.86 8.21 28.24
CA LEU A 463 -33.06 7.99 27.40
C LEU A 463 -33.64 6.58 27.53
N ALA A 464 -32.77 5.65 27.88
CA ALA A 464 -33.05 4.35 28.43
C ALA A 464 -34.30 4.23 29.34
N PRO A 465 -35.34 3.38 29.11
CA PRO A 465 -36.41 3.26 30.09
C PRO A 465 -35.86 2.87 31.49
N PRO A 466 -36.38 3.48 32.58
CA PRO A 466 -35.89 3.25 33.93
C PRO A 466 -36.22 1.83 34.38
N ARG A 467 -35.30 0.90 34.13
CA ARG A 467 -35.33 -0.46 34.64
C ARG A 467 -34.16 -0.60 35.60
N ARG A 468 -34.43 -0.94 36.87
CA ARG A 468 -33.41 -1.34 37.82
C ARG A 468 -32.97 -2.79 37.48
N ASP A 469 -32.22 -2.94 36.39
CA ASP A 469 -31.63 -4.22 36.00
C ASP A 469 -30.09 -4.13 36.11
N GLY A 470 -29.49 -5.03 36.88
CA GLY A 470 -28.04 -5.09 37.06
C GLY A 470 -27.27 -5.37 35.76
N PHE A 471 -27.89 -6.05 34.79
CA PHE A 471 -27.28 -6.31 33.49
C PHE A 471 -26.94 -5.02 32.74
N ARG A 472 -27.86 -4.05 32.76
CA ARG A 472 -27.68 -2.78 32.06
C ARG A 472 -26.56 -1.94 32.66
N TRP A 473 -26.46 -1.91 33.99
CA TRP A 473 -25.36 -1.23 34.69
C TRP A 473 -24.03 -1.91 34.46
N ALA A 474 -23.98 -3.24 34.41
CA ALA A 474 -22.78 -3.98 34.05
C ALA A 474 -22.31 -3.66 32.61
N CYS A 475 -23.23 -3.62 31.64
CA CYS A 475 -22.93 -3.17 30.28
C CYS A 475 -22.41 -1.73 30.26
N ALA A 476 -23.07 -0.81 30.98
CA ALA A 476 -22.64 0.59 31.05
C ALA A 476 -21.23 0.73 31.65
N LEU A 477 -20.92 0.00 32.72
CA LEU A 477 -19.59 -0.01 33.34
C LEU A 477 -18.51 -0.51 32.37
N LEU A 478 -18.77 -1.61 31.66
CA LEU A 478 -17.84 -2.15 30.66
C LEU A 478 -17.66 -1.21 29.46
N CYS A 479 -18.74 -0.59 28.97
CA CYS A 479 -18.67 0.42 27.90
C CYS A 479 -17.84 1.64 28.33
N THR A 480 -18.01 2.11 29.57
CA THR A 480 -17.15 3.17 30.15
C THR A 480 -15.69 2.71 30.19
N GLY A 481 -15.43 1.46 30.59
CA GLY A 481 -14.09 0.87 30.54
C GLY A 481 -13.48 0.90 29.13
N PHE A 482 -14.22 0.47 28.11
CA PHE A 482 -13.75 0.52 26.72
C PHE A 482 -13.57 1.94 26.19
N ALA A 483 -14.41 2.89 26.60
CA ALA A 483 -14.18 4.30 26.27
C ALA A 483 -12.86 4.79 26.89
N LEU A 484 -12.58 4.47 28.15
CA LEU A 484 -11.34 4.84 28.81
C LEU A 484 -10.09 4.21 28.17
N VAL A 485 -10.18 2.97 27.65
CA VAL A 485 -9.05 2.30 26.96
C VAL A 485 -8.48 3.16 25.83
N VAL A 486 -9.32 3.91 25.12
CA VAL A 486 -8.92 4.81 24.03
C VAL A 486 -7.96 5.93 24.48
N THR A 487 -8.06 6.36 25.75
CA THR A 487 -7.12 7.31 26.37
C THR A 487 -5.98 6.62 27.10
N LEU A 488 -6.19 5.41 27.61
CA LEU A 488 -5.20 4.69 28.41
C LEU A 488 -4.16 3.95 27.56
N ARG A 489 -4.52 3.54 26.34
CA ARG A 489 -3.71 2.71 25.44
C ARG A 489 -3.55 3.36 24.08
N ALA A 490 -2.33 3.36 23.56
CA ALA A 490 -2.00 3.77 22.20
C ALA A 490 -2.27 2.64 21.17
N ALA A 491 -2.48 1.41 21.63
CA ALA A 491 -2.81 0.24 20.81
C ALA A 491 -4.21 0.35 20.14
N VAL A 492 -4.23 0.91 18.93
CA VAL A 492 -5.45 1.12 18.12
C VAL A 492 -6.27 -0.15 17.91
N TRP A 493 -5.60 -1.30 17.72
CA TRP A 493 -6.27 -2.58 17.49
C TRP A 493 -7.13 -3.00 18.68
N VAL A 494 -6.66 -2.79 19.91
CA VAL A 494 -7.38 -3.11 21.15
C VAL A 494 -8.57 -2.16 21.33
N GLY A 495 -8.34 -0.86 21.10
CA GLY A 495 -9.40 0.15 21.15
C GLY A 495 -10.53 -0.18 20.17
N THR A 496 -10.19 -0.61 18.96
CA THR A 496 -11.18 -1.01 17.93
C THR A 496 -12.00 -2.21 18.38
N LEU A 497 -11.37 -3.27 18.90
CA LEU A 497 -12.09 -4.43 19.44
C LEU A 497 -12.99 -4.04 20.63
N GLY A 498 -12.50 -3.16 21.50
CA GLY A 498 -13.27 -2.63 22.63
C GLY A 498 -14.51 -1.84 22.19
N LEU A 499 -14.40 -1.00 21.16
CA LEU A 499 -15.53 -0.25 20.61
C LEU A 499 -16.56 -1.17 19.93
N LEU A 500 -16.12 -2.20 19.22
CA LEU A 500 -17.02 -3.22 18.66
C LEU A 500 -17.76 -3.98 19.77
N ALA A 501 -17.06 -4.38 20.83
CA ALA A 501 -17.67 -5.02 22.00
C ALA A 501 -18.65 -4.07 22.72
N ALA A 502 -18.29 -2.80 22.88
CA ALA A 502 -19.16 -1.78 23.46
C ALA A 502 -20.44 -1.58 22.64
N ALA A 503 -20.37 -1.60 21.30
CA ALA A 503 -21.54 -1.52 20.43
C ALA A 503 -22.51 -2.70 20.66
N VAL A 504 -21.97 -3.93 20.79
CA VAL A 504 -22.77 -5.12 21.11
C VAL A 504 -23.38 -5.02 22.50
N LEU A 505 -22.63 -4.54 23.50
CA LEU A 505 -23.13 -4.35 24.87
C LEU A 505 -24.25 -3.30 24.95
N VAL A 506 -24.08 -2.14 24.31
CA VAL A 506 -25.09 -1.07 24.27
C VAL A 506 -26.37 -1.60 23.64
N THR A 507 -26.27 -2.22 22.46
CA THR A 507 -27.45 -2.75 21.76
C THR A 507 -28.13 -3.90 22.53
N ALA A 508 -27.36 -4.83 23.12
CA ALA A 508 -27.90 -5.89 23.96
C ALA A 508 -28.61 -5.35 25.20
N ALA A 509 -28.06 -4.29 25.83
CA ALA A 509 -28.66 -3.64 27.00
C ALA A 509 -29.94 -2.87 26.66
N LEU A 510 -29.99 -2.18 25.51
CA LEU A 510 -31.17 -1.43 25.07
C LEU A 510 -32.36 -2.35 24.72
N VAL A 511 -32.08 -3.51 24.13
CA VAL A 511 -33.11 -4.45 23.67
C VAL A 511 -33.46 -5.50 24.74
N ASP A 512 -32.83 -5.45 25.92
CA ASP A 512 -32.99 -6.44 27.00
C ASP A 512 -32.71 -7.89 26.54
N ALA A 513 -31.65 -8.08 25.75
CA ALA A 513 -31.33 -9.39 25.17
C ALA A 513 -31.14 -10.46 26.25
N ARG A 514 -31.90 -11.57 26.19
CA ARG A 514 -31.76 -12.72 27.10
C ARG A 514 -31.15 -13.93 26.41
N THR A 515 -31.25 -13.97 25.08
CA THR A 515 -30.72 -15.05 24.25
C THR A 515 -29.62 -14.56 23.32
N ALA A 516 -28.75 -15.46 22.86
CA ALA A 516 -27.72 -15.16 21.86
C ALA A 516 -28.32 -14.62 20.54
N ARG A 517 -29.49 -15.13 20.14
CA ARG A 517 -30.23 -14.61 18.97
C ARG A 517 -30.75 -13.20 19.22
N GLY A 518 -31.26 -12.92 20.42
CA GLY A 518 -31.69 -11.57 20.82
C GLY A 518 -30.53 -10.57 20.77
N ALA A 519 -29.34 -10.97 21.23
CA ALA A 519 -28.13 -10.14 21.16
C ALA A 519 -27.71 -9.87 19.70
N ALA A 520 -27.69 -10.89 18.84
CA ALA A 520 -27.36 -10.74 17.41
C ALA A 520 -28.37 -9.84 16.67
N LEU A 521 -29.67 -10.02 16.91
CA LEU A 521 -30.72 -9.15 16.35
C LEU A 521 -30.62 -7.72 16.91
N GLY A 522 -30.23 -7.56 18.17
CA GLY A 522 -29.97 -6.26 18.79
C GLY A 522 -28.83 -5.51 18.12
N ALA A 523 -27.72 -6.19 17.80
CA ALA A 523 -26.60 -5.59 17.08
C ALA A 523 -27.01 -5.03 15.71
N LEU A 524 -27.88 -5.76 14.98
CA LEU A 524 -28.46 -5.29 13.71
C LEU A 524 -29.48 -4.17 13.89
N ALA A 525 -30.09 -4.04 15.07
CA ALA A 525 -31.12 -3.03 15.31
C ALA A 525 -30.56 -1.60 15.28
N TRP A 526 -29.33 -1.36 15.69
CA TRP A 526 -28.76 -0.01 15.69
C TRP A 526 -28.63 0.62 14.28
N PRO A 527 -28.00 0.00 13.28
CA PRO A 527 -27.98 0.58 11.93
C PRO A 527 -29.39 0.73 11.34
N LEU A 528 -30.29 -0.23 11.61
CA LEU A 528 -31.69 -0.15 11.18
C LEU A 528 -32.47 0.97 11.89
N ALA A 529 -32.07 1.36 13.10
CA ALA A 529 -32.64 2.48 13.86
C ALA A 529 -32.49 3.80 13.09
N GLY A 530 -31.40 3.99 12.35
CA GLY A 530 -31.15 5.19 11.56
C GLY A 530 -32.21 5.39 10.48
N LEU A 531 -32.56 4.33 9.75
CA LEU A 531 -33.62 4.35 8.74
C LEU A 531 -35.01 4.46 9.38
N ARG A 532 -35.24 3.68 10.44
CA ARG A 532 -36.54 3.60 11.11
C ARG A 532 -36.91 4.88 11.86
N GLY A 533 -35.91 5.61 12.35
CA GLY A 533 -36.06 6.85 13.13
C GLY A 533 -36.36 8.10 12.30
N LEU A 534 -36.24 8.07 10.96
CA LEU A 534 -36.45 9.24 10.09
C LEU A 534 -37.82 9.93 10.28
N PRO A 535 -38.97 9.21 10.36
CA PRO A 535 -40.26 9.86 10.60
C PRO A 535 -40.36 10.51 11.99
N TRP A 536 -39.71 9.92 13.00
CA TRP A 536 -39.65 10.48 14.35
C TRP A 536 -38.75 11.72 14.41
N LEU A 537 -37.63 11.72 13.69
CA LEU A 537 -36.78 12.90 13.53
C LEU A 537 -37.57 14.05 12.89
N GLY A 538 -38.29 13.77 11.79
CA GLY A 538 -39.14 14.76 11.12
C GLY A 538 -40.25 15.35 12.01
N ARG A 539 -40.78 14.58 12.97
CA ARG A 539 -41.71 15.08 13.99
C ARG A 539 -41.01 15.92 15.07
N SER A 540 -39.84 15.48 15.54
CA SER A 540 -39.05 16.19 16.56
C SER A 540 -38.52 17.54 16.06
N VAL A 541 -38.07 17.61 14.80
CA VAL A 541 -37.63 18.86 14.16
C VAL A 541 -38.80 19.82 13.94
N ARG A 542 -39.99 19.31 13.56
CA ARG A 542 -41.20 20.13 13.46
C ARG A 542 -41.65 20.66 14.82
N ALA A 543 -41.52 19.87 15.89
CA ALA A 543 -41.85 20.30 17.25
C ALA A 543 -40.87 21.35 17.80
N LEU A 544 -39.61 21.34 17.37
CA LEU A 544 -38.63 22.40 17.68
C LEU A 544 -38.99 23.73 16.98
N ALA A 545 -39.58 23.63 15.80
CA ALA A 545 -40.02 24.77 15.01
C ALA A 545 -41.48 25.15 15.37
N GLY A 546 -41.66 25.82 16.51
CA GLY A 546 -42.95 26.43 16.89
C GLY A 546 -43.54 27.27 15.75
N ALA A 547 -44.87 27.26 15.65
CA ALA A 547 -45.68 27.75 14.54
C ALA A 547 -45.49 29.25 14.20
N GLY A 548 -44.47 29.57 13.41
CA GLY A 548 -44.30 30.88 12.77
C GLY A 548 -43.64 30.75 11.39
N GLN A 549 -44.20 31.41 10.37
CA GLN A 549 -43.69 31.39 8.99
C GLN A 549 -42.22 31.87 8.89
N GLY A 550 -41.79 32.80 9.76
CA GLY A 550 -40.41 33.29 9.80
C GLY A 550 -39.37 32.25 10.24
N LEU A 551 -39.75 31.33 11.14
CA LEU A 551 -38.84 30.29 11.64
C LEU A 551 -38.72 29.13 10.64
N ALA A 552 -39.76 28.91 9.83
CA ALA A 552 -39.68 28.02 8.67
C ALA A 552 -38.71 28.57 7.61
N LEU A 553 -38.76 29.88 7.32
CA LEU A 553 -37.84 30.53 6.38
C LEU A 553 -36.39 30.47 6.89
N ALA A 554 -36.16 30.81 8.17
CA ALA A 554 -34.84 30.73 8.80
C ALA A 554 -34.30 29.30 8.84
N ARG A 555 -35.14 28.30 9.11
CA ARG A 555 -34.76 26.88 9.05
C ARG A 555 -34.40 26.45 7.64
N THR A 556 -35.19 26.84 6.65
CA THR A 556 -34.94 26.45 5.25
C THR A 556 -33.67 27.13 4.75
N ALA A 557 -33.43 28.38 5.12
CA ALA A 557 -32.18 29.08 4.87
C ALA A 557 -30.99 28.40 5.57
N ALA A 558 -31.09 28.07 6.86
CA ALA A 558 -30.01 27.41 7.60
C ALA A 558 -29.68 26.02 7.04
N VAL A 559 -30.69 25.19 6.75
CA VAL A 559 -30.49 23.87 6.13
C VAL A 559 -29.92 24.01 4.73
N SER A 560 -30.36 25.01 3.96
CA SER A 560 -29.81 25.27 2.62
C SER A 560 -28.36 25.74 2.70
N VAL A 561 -28.01 26.61 3.65
CA VAL A 561 -26.63 27.05 3.88
C VAL A 561 -25.74 25.88 4.29
N VAL A 562 -26.19 25.04 5.22
CA VAL A 562 -25.45 23.82 5.63
C VAL A 562 -25.31 22.85 4.46
N ALA A 563 -26.38 22.61 3.69
CA ALA A 563 -26.32 21.72 2.53
C ALA A 563 -25.40 22.27 1.44
N VAL A 564 -25.48 23.57 1.12
CA VAL A 564 -24.60 24.23 0.14
C VAL A 564 -23.14 24.19 0.61
N LEU A 565 -22.88 24.38 1.91
CA LEU A 565 -21.54 24.22 2.47
C LEU A 565 -21.05 22.78 2.34
N VAL A 566 -21.81 21.79 2.80
CA VAL A 566 -21.40 20.37 2.76
C VAL A 566 -21.19 19.90 1.32
N PHE A 567 -22.17 20.11 0.44
CA PHE A 567 -22.08 19.68 -0.96
C PHE A 567 -21.04 20.48 -1.73
N GLY A 568 -20.98 21.80 -1.55
CA GLY A 568 -19.99 22.64 -2.21
C GLY A 568 -18.57 22.27 -1.81
N LEU A 569 -18.35 21.95 -0.54
CA LEU A 569 -17.04 21.55 -0.03
C LEU A 569 -16.64 20.13 -0.47
N LEU A 570 -17.59 19.19 -0.52
CA LEU A 570 -17.37 17.86 -1.10
C LEU A 570 -17.07 17.93 -2.60
N LEU A 571 -17.83 18.70 -3.37
CA LEU A 571 -17.61 18.92 -4.80
C LEU A 571 -16.27 19.65 -5.04
N ALA A 572 -15.91 20.60 -4.19
CA ALA A 572 -14.62 21.29 -4.23
C ALA A 572 -13.44 20.36 -3.97
N SER A 573 -13.61 19.36 -3.08
CA SER A 573 -12.59 18.34 -2.85
C SER A 573 -12.48 17.34 -4.01
N ALA A 574 -13.56 17.14 -4.76
CA ALA A 574 -13.63 16.19 -5.87
C ALA A 574 -13.18 16.78 -7.21
N ASP A 575 -13.29 18.11 -7.39
CA ASP A 575 -12.95 18.80 -8.63
C ASP A 575 -12.15 20.09 -8.38
N ALA A 576 -10.97 20.19 -9.00
CA ALA A 576 -10.03 21.28 -8.77
C ALA A 576 -10.50 22.64 -9.34
N VAL A 577 -11.33 22.64 -10.38
CA VAL A 577 -11.88 23.87 -10.99
C VAL A 577 -12.99 24.42 -10.10
N PHE A 578 -13.93 23.56 -9.70
CA PHE A 578 -14.98 23.88 -8.77
C PHE A 578 -14.42 24.29 -7.41
N GLY A 579 -13.36 23.63 -6.93
CA GLY A 579 -12.68 24.00 -5.69
C GLY A 579 -12.09 25.41 -5.70
N ARG A 580 -11.54 25.86 -6.84
CA ARG A 580 -11.01 27.22 -6.99
C ARG A 580 -12.13 28.28 -7.01
N TRP A 581 -13.26 27.99 -7.64
CA TRP A 581 -14.43 28.88 -7.65
C TRP A 581 -15.13 28.93 -6.29
N PHE A 582 -15.28 27.78 -5.63
CA PHE A 582 -15.86 27.69 -4.30
C PHE A 582 -15.02 28.42 -3.26
N GLY A 583 -13.69 28.29 -3.33
CA GLY A 583 -12.75 29.04 -2.49
C GLY A 583 -12.74 30.55 -2.72
N ALA A 584 -13.23 31.03 -3.87
CA ALA A 584 -13.40 32.46 -4.13
C ALA A 584 -14.71 33.04 -3.55
N LEU A 585 -15.75 32.20 -3.39
CA LEU A 585 -17.06 32.62 -2.84
C LEU A 585 -17.18 32.43 -1.33
N VAL A 586 -16.46 31.48 -0.76
CA VAL A 586 -16.44 31.18 0.67
C VAL A 586 -15.05 31.59 1.18
N PRO A 587 -14.93 32.60 2.07
CA PRO A 587 -13.61 32.99 2.63
C PRO A 587 -12.95 31.73 3.18
N GLU A 588 -11.66 31.46 2.90
CA GLU A 588 -10.96 30.19 3.15
C GLU A 588 -11.41 29.51 4.46
N VAL A 589 -12.49 28.74 4.37
CA VAL A 589 -12.97 27.90 5.45
C VAL A 589 -12.04 26.70 5.35
N GLY A 590 -10.94 26.76 6.12
CA GLY A 590 -9.84 25.81 6.01
C GLY A 590 -10.31 24.37 6.00
N ARG A 591 -9.56 23.47 5.35
CA ARG A 591 -9.79 22.01 5.32
C ARG A 591 -10.12 21.43 6.71
N GLY A 592 -9.65 22.10 7.76
CA GLY A 592 -10.10 22.05 9.15
C GLY A 592 -11.63 21.93 9.36
N LEU A 593 -12.38 22.96 8.98
CA LEU A 593 -13.81 23.05 9.28
C LEU A 593 -14.62 21.98 8.56
N THR A 594 -14.22 21.56 7.36
CA THR A 594 -14.85 20.46 6.60
C THR A 594 -14.91 19.20 7.44
N LEU A 595 -13.75 18.77 7.95
CA LEU A 595 -13.62 17.53 8.71
C LEU A 595 -14.36 17.64 10.04
N ARG A 596 -14.38 18.82 10.67
CA ARG A 596 -15.15 19.09 11.89
C ARG A 596 -16.65 18.97 11.68
N ILE A 597 -17.19 19.63 10.66
CA ILE A 597 -18.63 19.56 10.33
C ILE A 597 -18.99 18.11 10.00
N PHE A 598 -18.21 17.44 9.14
CA PHE A 598 -18.48 16.06 8.76
C PHE A 598 -18.47 15.12 9.97
N THR A 599 -17.44 15.18 10.81
CA THR A 599 -17.31 14.35 12.02
C THR A 599 -18.45 14.62 12.99
N GLY A 600 -18.79 15.90 13.21
CA GLY A 600 -19.90 16.25 14.10
C GLY A 600 -21.25 15.76 13.62
N VAL A 601 -21.55 15.90 12.32
CA VAL A 601 -22.79 15.40 11.71
C VAL A 601 -22.85 13.86 11.75
N ALA A 602 -21.75 13.18 11.43
CA ALA A 602 -21.67 11.73 11.46
C ALA A 602 -21.90 11.19 12.88
N VAL A 603 -21.20 11.74 13.88
CA VAL A 603 -21.36 11.34 15.29
C VAL A 603 -22.78 11.68 15.79
N ALA A 604 -23.31 12.86 15.49
CA ALA A 604 -24.68 13.21 15.85
C ALA A 604 -25.69 12.21 15.27
N GLY A 605 -25.54 11.79 14.00
CA GLY A 605 -26.39 10.79 13.36
C GLY A 605 -26.31 9.41 14.02
N ILE A 606 -25.10 8.94 14.34
CA ILE A 606 -24.86 7.66 15.02
C ILE A 606 -25.49 7.66 16.41
N VAL A 607 -25.27 8.73 17.20
CA VAL A 607 -25.82 8.87 18.55
C VAL A 607 -27.34 9.06 18.50
N LEU A 608 -27.88 9.76 17.50
CA LEU A 608 -29.32 9.90 17.29
C LEU A 608 -29.99 8.56 16.96
N ALA A 609 -29.36 7.71 16.15
CA ALA A 609 -29.84 6.36 15.88
C ALA A 609 -29.85 5.52 17.18
N ALA A 610 -28.80 5.62 18.01
CA ALA A 610 -28.75 4.95 19.32
C ALA A 610 -29.81 5.50 20.30
N ALA A 611 -30.03 6.81 20.29
CA ALA A 611 -31.06 7.49 21.09
C ALA A 611 -32.48 7.05 20.68
N TYR A 612 -32.75 6.95 19.37
CA TYR A 612 -34.00 6.41 18.87
C TYR A 612 -34.20 4.94 19.29
N LEU A 613 -33.15 4.11 19.18
CA LEU A 613 -33.18 2.72 19.65
C LEU A 613 -33.47 2.63 21.16
N ALA A 614 -32.91 3.55 21.96
CA ALA A 614 -33.17 3.63 23.40
C ALA A 614 -34.63 4.02 23.72
N LEU A 615 -35.23 4.90 22.91
CA LEU A 615 -36.62 5.33 23.06
C LEU A 615 -37.64 4.30 22.55
N ASN A 616 -37.31 3.58 21.48
CA ASN A 616 -38.18 2.57 20.86
C ASN A 616 -37.43 1.25 20.60
N PRO A 617 -37.04 0.49 21.62
CA PRO A 617 -36.34 -0.77 21.42
C PRO A 617 -37.23 -1.81 20.71
N PRO A 618 -36.72 -2.53 19.70
CA PRO A 618 -37.47 -3.56 18.99
C PRO A 618 -37.80 -4.75 19.88
N THR A 619 -38.86 -5.47 19.54
CA THR A 619 -39.19 -6.74 20.18
C THR A 619 -38.43 -7.88 19.53
N VAL A 620 -37.15 -8.07 19.91
CA VAL A 620 -36.34 -9.21 19.41
C VAL A 620 -36.77 -10.55 20.01
N GLU A 621 -37.45 -10.50 21.16
CA GLU A 621 -38.03 -11.65 21.84
C GLU A 621 -39.53 -11.35 22.11
N PRO A 622 -40.46 -11.97 21.36
CA PRO A 622 -41.89 -11.82 21.64
C PRO A 622 -42.21 -12.33 23.04
N HIS A 623 -43.03 -11.58 23.78
CA HIS A 623 -43.47 -11.99 25.11
C HIS A 623 -44.48 -13.13 24.98
N GLY A 624 -44.01 -14.36 25.21
CA GLY A 624 -44.83 -15.56 25.24
C GLY A 624 -43.92 -16.79 25.20
N PRO A 625 -44.24 -17.87 25.95
CA PRO A 625 -43.52 -19.12 25.83
C PRO A 625 -43.73 -19.62 24.39
N ARG A 626 -42.73 -19.47 23.52
CA ARG A 626 -42.69 -20.27 22.31
C ARG A 626 -42.62 -21.71 22.80
N ALA A 627 -43.70 -22.45 22.62
CA ALA A 627 -43.71 -23.88 22.88
C ALA A 627 -42.65 -24.50 21.97
N HIS A 628 -41.44 -24.69 22.49
CA HIS A 628 -40.43 -25.48 21.81
C HIS A 628 -41.03 -26.86 21.66
N ARG A 629 -41.30 -27.28 20.43
CA ARG A 629 -41.72 -28.65 20.13
C ARG A 629 -40.48 -29.52 20.32
N PRO A 630 -40.37 -30.29 21.43
CA PRO A 630 -39.27 -31.23 21.57
C PRO A 630 -39.38 -32.28 20.46
N VAL A 631 -38.25 -32.90 20.11
CA VAL A 631 -38.28 -34.04 19.19
C VAL A 631 -39.11 -35.18 19.77
N ALA A 632 -39.82 -35.89 18.91
CA ALA A 632 -40.76 -36.92 19.34
C ALA A 632 -40.04 -38.15 19.91
N ARG A 633 -38.83 -38.45 19.40
CA ARG A 633 -38.07 -39.64 19.77
C ARG A 633 -36.69 -39.27 20.30
N ARG A 634 -36.23 -39.97 21.34
CA ARG A 634 -34.96 -39.71 22.02
C ARG A 634 -33.74 -39.81 21.11
N TYR A 635 -33.72 -40.77 20.19
CA TYR A 635 -32.56 -40.99 19.32
C TYR A 635 -32.30 -39.83 18.35
N GLU A 636 -33.30 -39.01 18.02
CA GLU A 636 -33.16 -37.88 17.07
C GLU A 636 -32.17 -36.82 17.57
N TRP A 637 -32.02 -36.68 18.89
CA TRP A 637 -31.04 -35.77 19.49
C TRP A 637 -29.89 -36.50 20.18
N LEU A 638 -30.15 -37.66 20.79
CA LEU A 638 -29.16 -38.38 21.57
C LEU A 638 -28.10 -39.06 20.68
N ALA A 639 -28.49 -39.66 19.55
CA ALA A 639 -27.54 -40.35 18.68
C ALA A 639 -26.49 -39.40 18.07
N PRO A 640 -26.85 -38.20 17.56
CA PRO A 640 -25.85 -37.22 17.13
C PRO A 640 -24.91 -36.77 18.24
N VAL A 641 -25.42 -36.56 19.47
CA VAL A 641 -24.58 -36.14 20.61
C VAL A 641 -23.59 -37.24 20.99
N LEU A 642 -24.06 -38.48 21.15
CA LEU A 642 -23.20 -39.61 21.48
C LEU A 642 -22.17 -39.90 20.39
N LEU A 643 -22.51 -39.67 19.11
CA LEU A 643 -21.55 -39.76 18.01
C LEU A 643 -20.45 -38.70 18.15
N VAL A 644 -20.81 -37.46 18.47
CA VAL A 644 -19.84 -36.39 18.72
C VAL A 644 -18.98 -36.71 19.95
N ASP A 645 -19.57 -37.22 21.04
CA ASP A 645 -18.83 -37.68 22.23
C ASP A 645 -17.82 -38.79 21.88
N ALA A 646 -18.23 -39.76 21.06
CA ALA A 646 -17.37 -40.84 20.61
C ALA A 646 -16.19 -40.33 19.76
N VAL A 647 -16.45 -39.40 18.83
CA VAL A 647 -15.40 -38.77 18.01
C VAL A 647 -14.43 -37.96 18.88
N LEU A 648 -14.95 -37.14 19.81
CA LEU A 648 -14.11 -36.38 20.75
C LEU A 648 -13.28 -37.30 21.64
N THR A 649 -13.87 -38.39 22.13
CA THR A 649 -13.15 -39.39 22.93
C THR A 649 -12.03 -40.04 22.12
N ALA A 650 -12.31 -40.48 20.88
CA ALA A 650 -11.29 -41.07 20.00
C ALA A 650 -10.16 -40.08 19.70
N PHE A 651 -10.50 -38.81 19.48
CA PHE A 651 -9.53 -37.73 19.29
C PHE A 651 -8.64 -37.52 20.53
N LEU A 652 -9.22 -37.47 21.72
CA LEU A 652 -8.47 -37.31 22.97
C LEU A 652 -7.59 -38.53 23.27
N VAL A 653 -8.04 -39.75 22.95
CA VAL A 653 -7.22 -40.96 23.04
C VAL A 653 -6.02 -40.87 22.10
N ALA A 654 -6.22 -40.42 20.86
CA ALA A 654 -5.13 -40.21 19.91
C ALA A 654 -4.13 -39.15 20.40
N GLN A 655 -4.62 -38.05 20.99
CA GLN A 655 -3.76 -37.03 21.59
C GLN A 655 -2.98 -37.55 22.81
N ALA A 656 -3.62 -38.29 23.71
CA ALA A 656 -2.96 -38.90 24.84
C ALA A 656 -1.87 -39.89 24.39
N ALA A 657 -2.17 -40.72 23.38
CA ALA A 657 -1.18 -41.63 22.80
C ALA A 657 0.02 -40.87 22.21
N ALA A 658 -0.22 -39.75 21.52
CA ALA A 658 0.84 -38.88 21.02
C ALA A 658 1.68 -38.25 22.15
N PHE A 659 1.04 -37.83 23.24
CA PHE A 659 1.70 -37.24 24.41
C PHE A 659 2.58 -38.26 25.15
N PHE A 660 2.06 -39.46 25.44
CA PHE A 660 2.80 -40.51 26.14
C PHE A 660 3.82 -41.23 25.25
N GLY A 661 3.58 -41.30 23.94
CA GLY A 661 4.46 -41.95 22.97
C GLY A 661 5.71 -41.13 22.62
N GLY A 662 5.73 -39.83 22.93
CA GLY A 662 6.85 -38.93 22.65
C GLY A 662 7.12 -38.69 21.15
N HIS A 663 8.25 -38.04 20.87
CA HIS A 663 8.66 -37.61 19.52
C HIS A 663 8.71 -38.77 18.51
N ASP A 664 9.23 -39.93 18.92
CA ASP A 664 9.38 -41.11 18.07
C ASP A 664 8.05 -41.76 17.68
N PHE A 665 7.02 -41.65 18.53
CA PHE A 665 5.70 -42.17 18.22
C PHE A 665 5.01 -41.30 17.17
N VAL A 666 5.06 -39.98 17.32
CA VAL A 666 4.46 -39.04 16.36
C VAL A 666 5.13 -39.17 15.00
N GLN A 667 6.47 -39.23 14.95
CA GLN A 667 7.21 -39.34 13.70
C GLN A 667 6.97 -40.67 12.99
N ARG A 668 6.93 -41.80 13.71
CA ARG A 668 6.62 -43.11 13.10
C ARG A 668 5.19 -43.22 12.57
N THR A 669 4.24 -42.56 13.22
CA THR A 669 2.81 -42.71 12.89
C THR A 669 2.36 -41.72 11.81
N THR A 670 2.91 -40.49 11.82
CA THR A 670 2.47 -39.40 10.92
C THR A 670 3.49 -39.04 9.85
N GLY A 671 4.76 -39.42 10.03
CA GLY A 671 5.88 -38.97 9.18
C GLY A 671 6.28 -37.50 9.38
N LEU A 672 5.60 -36.76 10.26
CA LEU A 672 5.89 -35.36 10.56
C LEU A 672 6.91 -35.23 11.69
N THR A 673 7.72 -34.16 11.62
CA THR A 673 8.52 -33.76 12.78
C THR A 673 7.60 -33.25 13.90
N TYR A 674 8.05 -33.33 15.15
CA TYR A 674 7.24 -32.86 16.29
C TYR A 674 6.89 -31.38 16.17
N ALA A 675 7.78 -30.56 15.58
CA ALA A 675 7.50 -29.15 15.28
C ALA A 675 6.31 -29.02 14.32
N ASP A 676 6.35 -29.69 13.16
CA ASP A 676 5.27 -29.64 12.15
C ASP A 676 3.93 -30.15 12.69
N TYR A 677 3.95 -31.17 13.55
CA TYR A 677 2.76 -31.71 14.19
C TYR A 677 2.07 -30.70 15.11
N VAL A 678 2.84 -29.89 15.85
CA VAL A 678 2.31 -28.85 16.74
C VAL A 678 1.78 -27.64 15.97
N HIS A 679 2.21 -27.43 14.71
CA HIS A 679 1.79 -26.30 13.86
C HIS A 679 0.41 -26.44 13.24
N GLN A 680 -0.12 -27.66 13.15
CA GLN A 680 -1.43 -27.91 12.57
C GLN A 680 -2.51 -28.05 13.66
N GLY A 681 -3.77 -27.77 13.32
CA GLY A 681 -4.90 -28.14 14.18
C GLY A 681 -5.43 -27.06 15.10
N PHE A 682 -4.67 -26.01 15.45
CA PHE A 682 -5.07 -25.09 16.52
C PHE A 682 -6.41 -24.38 16.25
N ALA A 683 -6.55 -23.74 15.09
CA ALA A 683 -7.80 -23.09 14.70
C ALA A 683 -8.97 -24.09 14.59
N GLN A 684 -8.67 -25.35 14.20
CA GLN A 684 -9.67 -26.41 14.21
C GLN A 684 -10.14 -26.76 15.62
N LEU A 685 -9.25 -26.78 16.63
CA LEU A 685 -9.62 -27.06 18.02
C LEU A 685 -10.54 -25.98 18.61
N THR A 686 -10.22 -24.71 18.39
CA THR A 686 -11.10 -23.60 18.79
C THR A 686 -12.46 -23.68 18.09
N LEU A 687 -12.48 -24.05 16.80
CA LEU A 687 -13.73 -24.26 16.07
C LEU A 687 -14.55 -25.43 16.63
N VAL A 688 -13.90 -26.53 17.02
CA VAL A 688 -14.54 -27.69 17.67
C VAL A 688 -15.19 -27.26 18.99
N THR A 689 -14.51 -26.46 19.82
CA THR A 689 -15.08 -25.91 21.06
C THR A 689 -16.34 -25.07 20.78
N ALA A 690 -16.28 -24.16 19.80
CA ALA A 690 -17.42 -23.32 19.42
C ALA A 690 -18.59 -24.11 18.82
N LEU A 691 -18.31 -25.10 17.96
CA LEU A 691 -19.31 -25.99 17.38
C LEU A 691 -19.98 -26.84 18.47
N THR A 692 -19.21 -27.29 19.47
CA THR A 692 -19.74 -28.07 20.59
C THR A 692 -20.73 -27.25 21.41
N LEU A 693 -20.41 -25.98 21.71
CA LEU A 693 -21.37 -25.07 22.35
C LEU A 693 -22.65 -24.88 21.53
N LEU A 694 -22.54 -24.84 20.19
CA LEU A 694 -23.71 -24.80 19.31
C LEU A 694 -24.53 -26.09 19.38
N VAL A 695 -23.89 -27.26 19.37
CA VAL A 695 -24.56 -28.57 19.54
C VAL A 695 -25.31 -28.60 20.87
N VAL A 696 -24.65 -28.23 21.97
CA VAL A 696 -25.28 -28.16 23.29
C VAL A 696 -26.46 -27.19 23.29
N ALA A 697 -26.33 -26.03 22.66
CA ALA A 697 -27.43 -25.05 22.56
C ALA A 697 -28.62 -25.56 21.73
N VAL A 698 -28.39 -26.36 20.69
CA VAL A 698 -29.45 -27.00 19.90
C VAL A 698 -30.12 -28.11 20.71
N VAL A 699 -29.34 -28.97 21.34
CA VAL A 699 -29.81 -30.10 22.17
C VAL A 699 -30.64 -29.59 23.34
N ALA A 700 -30.17 -28.57 24.06
CA ALA A 700 -30.89 -27.95 25.17
C ALA A 700 -32.26 -27.37 24.76
N ARG A 701 -32.47 -27.03 23.48
CA ARG A 701 -33.76 -26.55 22.95
C ARG A 701 -34.66 -27.66 22.41
N LYS A 702 -34.08 -28.80 22.02
CA LYS A 702 -34.78 -29.89 21.29
C LYS A 702 -35.04 -31.12 22.15
N ALA A 703 -34.24 -31.38 23.18
CA ALA A 703 -34.36 -32.56 24.01
C ALA A 703 -35.63 -32.51 24.89
N PRO A 704 -36.40 -33.61 24.97
CA PRO A 704 -37.51 -33.73 25.91
C PRO A 704 -36.98 -33.74 27.35
N VAL A 705 -37.73 -33.15 28.29
CA VAL A 705 -37.39 -33.09 29.73
C VAL A 705 -38.49 -33.67 30.64
N ALA A 706 -39.44 -34.38 30.03
CA ALA A 706 -40.66 -34.87 30.68
C ALA A 706 -40.36 -35.94 31.74
N THR A 707 -39.55 -36.95 31.41
CA THR A 707 -39.25 -38.06 32.35
C THR A 707 -37.93 -37.86 33.11
N ALA A 708 -37.77 -38.55 34.24
CA ALA A 708 -36.51 -38.58 34.99
C ALA A 708 -35.36 -39.19 34.16
N SER A 709 -35.67 -40.19 33.33
CA SER A 709 -34.72 -40.82 32.40
C SER A 709 -34.26 -39.85 31.31
N ASP A 710 -35.16 -39.02 30.75
CA ASP A 710 -34.79 -38.00 29.77
C ASP A 710 -33.82 -36.97 30.37
N ARG A 711 -34.10 -36.52 31.59
CA ARG A 711 -33.23 -35.58 32.33
C ARG A 711 -31.86 -36.19 32.64
N ALA A 712 -31.81 -37.47 33.00
CA ALA A 712 -30.57 -38.18 33.26
C ALA A 712 -29.71 -38.30 32.00
N TRP A 713 -30.29 -38.75 30.87
CA TRP A 713 -29.58 -38.86 29.59
C TRP A 713 -29.10 -37.51 29.07
N LEU A 714 -29.93 -36.47 29.17
CA LEU A 714 -29.55 -35.10 28.78
C LEU A 714 -28.35 -34.61 29.58
N ARG A 715 -28.35 -34.81 30.90
CA ARG A 715 -27.22 -34.43 31.77
C ARG A 715 -25.97 -35.25 31.51
N ALA A 716 -26.11 -36.57 31.37
CA ALA A 716 -24.98 -37.46 31.16
C ALA A 716 -24.28 -37.18 29.81
N SER A 717 -25.03 -37.16 28.71
CA SER A 717 -24.48 -36.93 27.37
C SER A 717 -23.93 -35.51 27.21
N THR A 718 -24.71 -34.48 27.56
CA THR A 718 -24.25 -33.08 27.47
C THR A 718 -23.12 -32.80 28.47
N GLY A 719 -23.13 -33.44 29.64
CA GLY A 719 -22.06 -33.33 30.62
C GLY A 719 -20.76 -33.97 30.13
N ALA A 720 -20.83 -35.16 29.54
CA ALA A 720 -19.69 -35.80 28.88
C ALA A 720 -19.13 -34.92 27.76
N LEU A 721 -20.00 -34.42 26.87
CA LEU A 721 -19.64 -33.51 25.79
C LEU A 721 -18.89 -32.27 26.31
N CYS A 722 -19.41 -31.62 27.36
CA CYS A 722 -18.76 -30.46 27.97
C CYS A 722 -17.41 -30.81 28.63
N LEU A 723 -17.31 -31.93 29.34
CA LEU A 723 -16.07 -32.37 29.98
C LEU A 723 -14.99 -32.69 28.94
N LEU A 724 -15.33 -33.44 27.90
CA LEU A 724 -14.44 -33.73 26.77
C LEU A 724 -13.98 -32.42 26.10
N THR A 725 -14.91 -31.47 25.92
CA THR A 725 -14.58 -30.15 25.37
C THR A 725 -13.61 -29.37 26.25
N LEU A 726 -13.73 -29.44 27.59
CA LEU A 726 -12.77 -28.79 28.50
C LEU A 726 -11.36 -29.39 28.38
N VAL A 727 -11.26 -30.70 28.16
CA VAL A 727 -9.97 -31.35 27.87
C VAL A 727 -9.42 -30.87 26.52
N VAL A 728 -10.27 -30.69 25.51
CA VAL A 728 -9.87 -30.10 24.22
C VAL A 728 -9.37 -28.66 24.37
N VAL A 729 -10.07 -27.83 25.15
CA VAL A 729 -9.66 -26.46 25.49
C VAL A 729 -8.29 -26.46 26.18
N ALA A 730 -8.10 -27.32 27.19
CA ALA A 730 -6.82 -27.45 27.89
C ALA A 730 -5.70 -27.88 26.94
N SER A 731 -5.96 -28.85 26.06
CA SER A 731 -5.02 -29.27 25.01
C SER A 731 -4.67 -28.14 24.05
N ALA A 732 -5.66 -27.33 23.65
CA ALA A 732 -5.45 -26.18 22.76
C ALA A 732 -4.57 -25.10 23.42
N LEU A 733 -4.78 -24.81 24.72
CA LEU A 733 -3.97 -23.89 25.49
C LEU A 733 -2.52 -24.37 25.64
N GLU A 734 -2.32 -25.65 25.96
CA GLU A 734 -0.98 -26.25 26.04
C GLU A 734 -0.26 -26.21 24.69
N ARG A 735 -0.97 -26.53 23.60
CA ARG A 735 -0.41 -26.45 22.24
C ARG A 735 -0.01 -25.02 21.89
N MET A 736 -0.80 -24.03 22.29
CA MET A 736 -0.45 -22.61 22.11
C MET A 736 0.78 -22.24 22.94
N ALA A 737 0.90 -22.71 24.18
CA ALA A 737 2.07 -22.45 25.04
C ALA A 737 3.36 -22.99 24.41
N LEU A 738 3.37 -24.26 23.98
CA LEU A 738 4.51 -24.86 23.27
C LEU A 738 4.85 -24.09 21.98
N TYR A 739 3.83 -23.60 21.27
CA TYR A 739 4.02 -22.80 20.06
C TYR A 739 4.66 -21.44 20.41
N THR A 740 4.20 -20.76 21.46
CA THR A 740 4.75 -19.47 21.89
C THR A 740 6.19 -19.60 22.40
N ASP A 741 6.54 -20.71 23.04
CA ASP A 741 7.92 -20.98 23.43
C ASP A 741 8.83 -21.17 22.21
N ALA A 742 8.31 -21.81 21.15
CA ALA A 742 9.07 -22.07 19.94
C ALA A 742 9.22 -20.84 19.01
N TYR A 743 8.19 -19.99 18.87
CA TYR A 743 8.14 -18.91 17.86
C TYR A 743 7.85 -17.51 18.43
N GLY A 744 7.70 -17.39 19.75
CA GLY A 744 7.33 -16.14 20.38
C GLY A 744 5.83 -15.86 20.40
N LEU A 745 5.45 -14.82 21.13
CA LEU A 745 4.05 -14.40 21.27
C LEU A 745 3.70 -13.35 20.21
N THR A 746 2.49 -13.43 19.65
CA THR A 746 1.96 -12.41 18.73
C THR A 746 0.62 -11.88 19.23
N ARG A 747 0.19 -10.70 18.74
CA ARG A 747 -1.13 -10.11 19.06
C ARG A 747 -2.26 -11.09 18.77
N LEU A 748 -2.21 -11.76 17.62
CA LEU A 748 -3.21 -12.75 17.23
C LEU A 748 -3.22 -13.93 18.20
N ARG A 749 -2.05 -14.52 18.51
CA ARG A 749 -1.95 -15.65 19.46
C ARG A 749 -2.48 -15.26 20.84
N LEU A 750 -2.14 -14.08 21.33
CA LEU A 750 -2.63 -13.57 22.61
C LEU A 750 -4.15 -13.41 22.61
N VAL A 751 -4.73 -12.83 21.55
CA VAL A 751 -6.19 -12.70 21.42
C VAL A 751 -6.87 -14.08 21.37
N VAL A 752 -6.32 -15.04 20.62
CA VAL A 752 -6.92 -16.37 20.58
C VAL A 752 -6.78 -17.10 21.91
N LEU A 753 -5.66 -16.95 22.64
CA LEU A 753 -5.49 -17.53 23.97
C LEU A 753 -6.56 -17.01 24.94
N VAL A 754 -6.77 -15.68 24.97
CA VAL A 754 -7.82 -15.06 25.77
C VAL A 754 -9.22 -15.53 25.35
N PHE A 755 -9.47 -15.66 24.05
CA PHE A 755 -10.73 -16.17 23.51
C PHE A 755 -10.99 -17.64 23.87
N GLU A 756 -9.97 -18.49 23.84
CA GLU A 756 -10.07 -19.91 24.20
C GLU A 756 -10.36 -20.08 25.70
N VAL A 757 -9.71 -19.27 26.56
CA VAL A 757 -10.03 -19.21 28.00
C VAL A 757 -11.49 -18.79 28.21
N TRP A 758 -11.97 -17.78 27.48
CA TRP A 758 -13.38 -17.38 27.53
C TRP A 758 -14.33 -18.51 27.11
N LEU A 759 -14.04 -19.22 26.02
CA LEU A 759 -14.83 -20.39 25.60
C LEU A 759 -14.85 -21.47 26.69
N GLY A 760 -13.72 -21.76 27.34
CA GLY A 760 -13.64 -22.67 28.48
C GLY A 760 -14.54 -22.24 29.64
N LEU A 761 -14.55 -20.95 29.99
CA LEU A 761 -15.46 -20.39 31.00
C LEU A 761 -16.94 -20.51 30.57
N VAL A 762 -17.26 -20.35 29.29
CA VAL A 762 -18.62 -20.58 28.77
C VAL A 762 -18.99 -22.05 28.90
N VAL A 763 -18.11 -22.99 28.56
CA VAL A 763 -18.34 -24.44 28.72
C VAL A 763 -18.57 -24.80 30.19
N LEU A 764 -17.78 -24.26 31.12
CA LEU A 764 -18.01 -24.41 32.56
C LEU A 764 -19.39 -23.87 32.98
N GLY A 765 -19.78 -22.70 32.46
CA GLY A 765 -21.10 -22.13 32.67
C GLY A 765 -22.23 -23.03 32.13
N VAL A 766 -22.05 -23.62 30.95
CA VAL A 766 -22.98 -24.59 30.34
C VAL A 766 -23.10 -25.84 31.23
N LEU A 767 -21.99 -26.37 31.72
CA LEU A 767 -21.96 -27.52 32.62
C LEU A 767 -22.77 -27.22 33.90
N ALA A 768 -22.53 -26.06 34.53
CA ALA A 768 -23.27 -25.62 35.71
C ALA A 768 -24.78 -25.42 35.42
N ALA A 769 -25.12 -24.84 34.26
CA ALA A 769 -26.50 -24.69 33.81
C ALA A 769 -27.19 -26.04 33.55
N GLY A 770 -26.47 -27.03 33.03
CA GLY A 770 -26.95 -28.39 32.80
C GLY A 770 -27.26 -29.15 34.09
N VAL A 771 -26.41 -29.00 35.12
CA VAL A 771 -26.67 -29.56 36.46
C VAL A 771 -27.98 -29.01 37.04
N ARG A 772 -28.14 -27.68 37.01
CA ARG A 772 -29.32 -26.98 37.56
C ARG A 772 -30.54 -26.97 36.64
N LEU A 773 -30.41 -27.44 35.39
CA LEU A 773 -31.42 -27.35 34.31
C LEU A 773 -31.99 -25.92 34.13
N ARG A 774 -31.17 -24.90 34.39
CA ARG A 774 -31.52 -23.48 34.29
C ARG A 774 -30.40 -22.72 33.59
N GLY A 775 -30.63 -22.32 32.35
CA GLY A 775 -29.61 -21.68 31.49
C GLY A 775 -29.93 -20.27 31.00
N ALA A 776 -31.00 -19.63 31.48
CA ALA A 776 -31.42 -18.30 31.00
C ALA A 776 -30.41 -17.18 31.30
N TRP A 777 -29.55 -17.37 32.30
CA TRP A 777 -28.50 -16.41 32.67
C TRP A 777 -27.25 -16.52 31.78
N LEU A 778 -27.03 -17.68 31.14
CA LEU A 778 -25.78 -18.02 30.45
C LEU A 778 -25.42 -17.07 29.30
N PRO A 779 -26.33 -16.66 28.39
CA PRO A 779 -25.96 -15.76 27.31
C PRO A 779 -25.49 -14.38 27.80
N ARG A 780 -26.10 -13.87 28.88
CA ARG A 780 -25.72 -12.59 29.48
C ARG A 780 -24.38 -12.67 30.18
N THR A 781 -24.14 -13.75 30.94
CA THR A 781 -22.85 -13.94 31.61
C THR A 781 -21.73 -14.22 30.61
N ALA A 782 -22.00 -14.95 29.52
CA ALA A 782 -21.03 -15.16 28.45
C ALA A 782 -20.65 -13.85 27.77
N LEU A 783 -21.63 -12.99 27.45
CA LEU A 783 -21.39 -11.67 26.86
C LEU A 783 -20.59 -10.77 27.82
N LEU A 784 -21.05 -10.63 29.08
CA LEU A 784 -20.37 -9.82 30.08
C LEU A 784 -18.97 -10.34 30.39
N GLY A 785 -18.79 -11.66 30.49
CA GLY A 785 -17.51 -12.30 30.76
C GLY A 785 -16.52 -12.11 29.61
N GLY A 786 -16.97 -12.23 28.37
CA GLY A 786 -16.11 -12.00 27.19
C GLY A 786 -15.68 -10.55 27.07
N SER A 787 -16.61 -9.62 27.29
CA SER A 787 -16.29 -8.19 27.33
C SER A 787 -15.39 -7.82 28.51
N ALA A 788 -15.60 -8.40 29.69
CA ALA A 788 -14.74 -8.17 30.85
C ALA A 788 -13.32 -8.70 30.61
N LEU A 789 -13.19 -9.87 29.99
CA LEU A 789 -11.89 -10.45 29.66
C LEU A 789 -11.15 -9.66 28.58
N LEU A 790 -11.87 -9.16 27.57
CA LEU A 790 -11.31 -8.24 26.57
C LEU A 790 -10.86 -6.91 27.19
N LEU A 791 -11.64 -6.37 28.13
CA LEU A 791 -11.25 -5.18 28.88
C LEU A 791 -10.03 -5.45 29.77
N ALA A 792 -9.98 -6.60 30.43
CA ALA A 792 -8.81 -7.02 31.22
C ALA A 792 -7.56 -7.14 30.34
N LEU A 793 -7.68 -7.71 29.14
CA LEU A 793 -6.60 -7.76 28.14
C LEU A 793 -6.12 -6.35 27.78
N ALA A 794 -7.05 -5.41 27.55
CA ALA A 794 -6.71 -4.02 27.26
C ALA A 794 -5.99 -3.32 28.44
N LEU A 795 -6.43 -3.59 29.67
CA LEU A 795 -5.82 -3.06 30.88
C LEU A 795 -4.45 -3.70 31.17
N ALA A 796 -4.21 -4.94 30.74
CA ALA A 796 -2.94 -5.64 30.94
C ALA A 796 -1.79 -5.13 30.04
N ASN A 797 -2.05 -4.20 29.12
CA ASN A 797 -1.10 -3.75 28.10
C ASN A 797 -0.62 -4.89 27.18
N PRO A 798 -1.45 -5.32 26.22
CA PRO A 798 -1.16 -6.53 25.46
C PRO A 798 0.09 -6.40 24.59
N ASP A 799 0.39 -5.21 24.04
CA ASP A 799 1.60 -4.99 23.24
C ASP A 799 2.86 -5.03 24.12
N ALA A 800 2.84 -4.54 25.36
CA ALA A 800 3.96 -4.71 26.29
C ALA A 800 4.11 -6.15 26.82
N VAL A 801 3.01 -6.90 26.98
CA VAL A 801 3.08 -8.34 27.29
C VAL A 801 3.76 -9.08 26.14
N VAL A 802 3.36 -8.80 24.90
CA VAL A 802 3.99 -9.37 23.70
C VAL A 802 5.47 -9.01 23.64
N ALA A 803 5.86 -7.75 23.87
CA ALA A 803 7.27 -7.35 23.88
C ALA A 803 8.06 -8.14 24.93
N ARG A 804 7.64 -8.09 26.21
CA ARG A 804 8.35 -8.76 27.32
C ARG A 804 8.50 -10.25 27.10
N THR A 805 7.44 -10.96 26.73
CA THR A 805 7.50 -12.42 26.52
C THR A 805 8.47 -12.79 25.39
N ASN A 806 8.55 -11.99 24.32
CA ASN A 806 9.50 -12.25 23.25
C ASN A 806 10.95 -11.93 23.64
N LEU A 807 11.16 -10.92 24.48
CA LEU A 807 12.49 -10.53 24.97
C LEU A 807 13.00 -11.54 26.02
N GLU A 808 12.16 -11.99 26.94
CA GLU A 808 12.46 -13.09 27.87
C GLU A 808 12.85 -14.37 27.10
N ARG A 809 12.12 -14.68 26.02
CA ARG A 809 12.47 -15.80 25.13
C ARG A 809 13.79 -15.58 24.40
N TRP A 810 14.09 -14.34 24.00
CA TRP A 810 15.34 -13.99 23.35
C TRP A 810 16.53 -14.24 24.27
N GLU A 811 16.44 -13.85 25.55
CA GLU A 811 17.47 -14.14 26.55
C GLU A 811 17.72 -15.65 26.70
N ALA A 812 16.66 -16.46 26.66
CA ALA A 812 16.76 -17.91 26.79
C ALA A 812 17.26 -18.63 25.51
N THR A 813 16.94 -18.12 24.33
CA THR A 813 17.13 -18.86 23.05
C THR A 813 18.04 -18.18 22.03
N GLY A 814 18.36 -16.91 22.23
CA GLY A 814 19.08 -16.06 21.29
C GLY A 814 18.30 -15.71 20.01
N LYS A 815 17.01 -16.07 19.88
CA LYS A 815 16.21 -15.86 18.66
C LYS A 815 15.02 -14.94 18.92
N VAL A 816 14.88 -13.87 18.13
CA VAL A 816 13.71 -12.97 18.17
C VAL A 816 13.46 -12.33 16.81
N ASP A 817 12.19 -12.07 16.51
CA ASP A 817 11.78 -11.36 15.30
C ASP A 817 11.70 -9.85 15.60
N TRP A 818 12.79 -9.15 15.36
CA TRP A 818 12.88 -7.70 15.56
C TRP A 818 11.89 -6.92 14.67
N GLY A 819 11.66 -7.37 13.43
CA GLY A 819 10.73 -6.71 12.52
C GLY A 819 9.27 -6.80 12.99
N TYR A 820 8.91 -7.88 13.69
CA TYR A 820 7.62 -7.96 14.35
C TYR A 820 7.52 -7.01 15.56
N LEU A 821 8.58 -6.88 16.37
CA LEU A 821 8.61 -5.99 17.54
C LEU A 821 8.55 -4.50 17.15
N GLU A 822 9.13 -4.12 16.01
CA GLU A 822 9.03 -2.77 15.44
C GLU A 822 7.58 -2.37 15.13
N GLY A 823 6.73 -3.33 14.75
CA GLY A 823 5.31 -3.09 14.47
C GLY A 823 4.41 -2.96 15.71
N LEU A 824 4.97 -2.99 16.92
CA LEU A 824 4.22 -2.83 18.17
C LEU A 824 3.75 -1.37 18.40
N SER A 825 2.71 -1.17 19.19
CA SER A 825 2.23 0.18 19.51
C SER A 825 3.22 0.89 20.45
N PRO A 826 3.10 2.22 20.61
CA PRO A 826 3.87 2.95 21.62
C PRO A 826 3.74 2.40 23.05
N ASP A 827 2.68 1.63 23.34
CA ASP A 827 2.52 1.00 24.66
C ASP A 827 3.62 -0.04 24.96
N ALA A 828 4.33 -0.55 23.95
CA ALA A 828 5.43 -1.50 24.10
C ALA A 828 6.78 -0.82 24.37
N THR A 829 6.93 0.48 24.07
CA THR A 829 8.20 1.22 24.18
C THR A 829 8.85 1.11 25.56
N PRO A 830 8.14 1.23 26.69
CA PRO A 830 8.76 1.05 28.00
C PRO A 830 9.40 -0.33 28.18
N ALA A 831 8.74 -1.40 27.72
CA ALA A 831 9.27 -2.75 27.80
C ALA A 831 10.52 -2.96 26.92
N LEU A 832 10.59 -2.27 25.78
CA LEU A 832 11.75 -2.31 24.88
C LEU A 832 12.94 -1.55 25.47
N VAL A 833 12.70 -0.39 26.08
CA VAL A 833 13.74 0.41 26.75
C VAL A 833 14.28 -0.34 27.98
N ASP A 834 13.41 -0.94 28.79
CA ASP A 834 13.80 -1.70 29.98
C ASP A 834 14.64 -2.95 29.63
N ALA A 835 14.48 -3.51 28.43
CA ALA A 835 15.25 -4.67 27.96
C ALA A 835 16.68 -4.34 27.51
N GLY A 836 17.02 -3.04 27.39
CA GLY A 836 18.39 -2.59 27.15
C GLY A 836 18.68 -2.10 25.73
N PRO A 837 19.93 -1.68 25.47
CA PRO A 837 20.32 -0.90 24.28
C PRO A 837 20.10 -1.65 22.96
N GLN A 838 20.32 -2.97 22.94
CA GLN A 838 20.11 -3.77 21.73
C GLN A 838 18.64 -3.85 21.32
N ALA A 839 17.73 -3.96 22.29
CA ALA A 839 16.30 -3.97 22.01
C ALA A 839 15.81 -2.62 21.49
N VAL A 840 16.32 -1.52 22.06
CA VAL A 840 16.06 -0.16 21.56
C VAL A 840 16.53 -0.01 20.12
N ALA A 841 17.79 -0.33 19.81
CA ALA A 841 18.33 -0.14 18.47
C ALA A 841 17.69 -1.04 17.40
N CYS A 842 17.29 -2.27 17.74
CA CYS A 842 16.73 -3.19 16.76
C CYS A 842 15.20 -3.12 16.62
N ALA A 843 14.46 -2.73 17.66
CA ALA A 843 12.99 -2.63 17.61
C ALA A 843 12.46 -1.19 17.49
N LEU A 844 13.29 -0.18 17.74
CA LEU A 844 12.95 1.23 17.56
C LEU A 844 13.97 1.87 16.60
N PRO A 845 13.97 1.51 15.30
CA PRO A 845 14.89 2.10 14.33
C PRO A 845 14.49 3.54 13.99
N GLY A 846 15.41 4.49 14.20
CA GLY A 846 15.25 5.89 13.84
C GLY A 846 15.79 6.84 14.92
N PRO A 847 16.05 8.12 14.59
CA PRO A 847 16.52 9.09 15.57
C PRO A 847 15.55 9.18 16.75
N LEU A 848 16.07 9.07 17.98
CA LEU A 848 15.27 9.10 19.21
C LEU A 848 14.40 10.36 19.28
N ASP A 849 14.90 11.51 18.83
CA ASP A 849 14.14 12.76 18.75
C ASP A 849 12.89 12.62 17.86
N ARG A 850 13.04 12.02 16.67
CA ARG A 850 11.91 11.80 15.75
C ARG A 850 10.91 10.78 16.32
N GLN A 851 11.37 9.79 17.07
CA GLN A 851 10.48 8.84 17.73
C GLN A 851 9.75 9.47 18.92
N GLN A 852 10.39 10.40 19.61
CA GLN A 852 9.79 11.18 20.67
C GLN A 852 8.72 12.12 20.12
N ASP A 853 8.96 12.78 18.98
CA ASP A 853 7.95 13.61 18.29
C ASP A 853 6.74 12.78 17.86
N VAL A 854 6.96 11.58 17.29
CA VAL A 854 5.88 10.63 16.94
C VAL A 854 5.13 10.12 18.17
N ALA A 855 5.83 9.92 19.30
CA ALA A 855 5.22 9.48 20.55
C ALA A 855 4.40 10.59 21.22
N VAL A 856 4.82 11.85 21.11
CA VAL A 856 4.10 13.02 21.65
C VAL A 856 2.95 13.45 20.71
N GLY A 857 3.04 13.11 19.42
CA GLY A 857 2.13 13.58 18.37
C GLY A 857 2.57 14.96 17.89
N ASP A 858 2.88 15.09 16.60
CA ASP A 858 3.34 16.33 15.98
C ASP A 858 2.48 17.54 16.36
N ASP A 859 3.17 18.67 16.55
CA ASP A 859 2.71 20.04 16.82
C ASP A 859 2.34 20.41 18.28
N LEU A 860 3.38 20.67 19.08
CA LEU A 860 3.28 21.41 20.36
C LEU A 860 2.70 22.83 20.20
N ASP A 861 2.63 23.34 18.97
CA ASP A 861 2.07 24.66 18.62
C ASP A 861 0.56 24.62 18.26
N ASP A 862 -0.09 23.45 18.21
CA ASP A 862 -1.53 23.34 17.93
C ASP A 862 -2.37 23.47 19.23
N PRO A 863 -3.26 24.48 19.35
CA PRO A 863 -4.16 24.64 20.50
C PRO A 863 -5.10 23.43 20.75
N ASP A 864 -5.27 22.51 19.79
CA ASP A 864 -6.08 21.30 19.93
C ASP A 864 -5.28 20.05 20.40
N ALA A 865 -3.97 20.16 20.62
CA ALA A 865 -3.07 19.05 21.01
C ALA A 865 -3.50 18.32 22.29
N TRP A 866 -4.12 19.02 23.25
CA TRP A 866 -4.57 18.42 24.51
C TRP A 866 -5.65 17.34 24.32
N SER A 867 -6.51 17.50 23.31
CA SER A 867 -7.60 16.56 23.02
C SER A 867 -7.07 15.21 22.51
N GLY A 868 -5.86 15.23 21.96
CA GLY A 868 -5.12 14.05 21.53
C GLY A 868 -4.33 13.35 22.64
N TRP A 869 -4.38 13.83 23.88
CA TRP A 869 -3.59 13.23 24.95
C TRP A 869 -3.96 11.76 25.22
N ASN A 870 -2.93 10.91 25.38
CA ASN A 870 -3.06 9.47 25.63
C ASN A 870 -1.92 8.99 26.54
N LEU A 871 -2.27 8.23 27.59
CA LEU A 871 -1.33 7.78 28.61
C LEU A 871 -0.27 6.80 28.09
N GLY A 872 -0.62 5.98 27.09
CA GLY A 872 0.32 5.06 26.46
C GLY A 872 1.44 5.79 25.71
N ARG A 873 1.05 6.80 24.94
CA ARG A 873 1.96 7.71 24.22
C ARG A 873 2.86 8.50 25.18
N GLU A 874 2.27 9.05 26.24
CA GLU A 874 3.02 9.76 27.30
C GLU A 874 4.09 8.85 27.95
N ARG A 875 3.74 7.61 28.30
CA ARG A 875 4.70 6.64 28.85
C ARG A 875 5.81 6.28 27.87
N ALA A 876 5.50 6.19 26.58
CA ALA A 876 6.48 5.94 25.54
C ALA A 876 7.48 7.09 25.44
N ALA A 877 6.99 8.34 25.39
CA ALA A 877 7.84 9.54 25.38
C ALA A 877 8.76 9.60 26.62
N GLN A 878 8.21 9.33 27.81
CA GLN A 878 9.00 9.29 29.05
C GLN A 878 10.04 8.17 29.09
N ALA A 879 9.76 7.03 28.46
CA ALA A 879 10.72 5.93 28.35
C ALA A 879 11.85 6.26 27.37
N LEU A 880 11.54 6.90 26.23
CA LEU A 880 12.54 7.34 25.25
C LEU A 880 13.53 8.35 25.83
N LEU A 881 13.10 9.23 26.74
CA LEU A 881 13.99 10.14 27.48
C LEU A 881 15.05 9.40 28.34
N ARG A 882 14.80 8.14 28.70
CA ARG A 882 15.73 7.30 29.46
C ARG A 882 16.52 6.33 28.57
N ALA A 883 16.27 6.33 27.27
CA ALA A 883 16.92 5.41 26.35
C ALA A 883 18.42 5.75 26.25
N PRO A 884 19.30 4.74 26.20
CA PRO A 884 20.73 4.97 25.99
C PRO A 884 20.98 5.61 24.62
N SER A 885 21.95 6.53 24.55
CA SER A 885 22.33 7.22 23.30
C SER A 885 22.92 6.24 22.26
N GLU A 886 22.64 6.49 20.98
CA GLU A 886 22.93 5.68 19.75
C GLU A 886 24.36 5.10 19.57
N GLN A 887 25.32 5.31 20.48
CA GLN A 887 26.73 5.07 20.22
C GLN A 887 27.23 3.63 20.37
N ASP A 888 26.45 2.70 20.94
CA ASP A 888 26.94 1.34 21.25
C ASP A 888 26.04 0.21 20.73
N VAL A 889 25.67 0.19 19.45
CA VAL A 889 25.01 -0.99 18.88
C VAL A 889 25.63 -1.45 17.56
N GLU A 890 26.37 -2.57 17.66
CA GLU A 890 26.76 -3.39 16.51
C GLU A 890 25.52 -3.69 15.66
N ARG A 891 25.67 -3.54 14.34
CA ARG A 891 24.60 -3.68 13.33
C ARG A 891 23.63 -4.79 13.71
N CYS A 892 22.33 -4.48 13.74
CA CYS A 892 21.23 -5.46 13.72
C CYS A 892 21.27 -6.24 12.39
N ALA A 893 22.32 -7.06 12.20
CA ALA A 893 22.65 -7.72 10.96
C ALA A 893 22.57 -9.23 11.16
N SER A 894 21.59 -9.81 10.48
CA SER A 894 21.44 -11.23 10.16
C SER A 894 21.06 -12.17 11.32
N ARG A 895 19.76 -12.43 11.42
CA ARG A 895 19.15 -13.78 11.42
C ARG A 895 17.64 -13.60 11.54
N ARG A 896 16.98 -13.52 10.37
CA ARG A 896 15.56 -13.88 10.27
C ARG A 896 15.38 -15.35 10.66
#